data_AF-A0A8H4RW64-F1
#
_entry.id   AF-A0A8H4RW64-F1
#
_cell.length_a   1.000
_cell.length_b   1.000
_cell.length_c   1.000
_cell.angle_alpha   90.00
_cell.angle_beta   90.00
_cell.angle_gamma   90.00
#
_symmetry.space_group_name_H-M   'P 1'
#
loop_
_entity.id
_entity.type
_entity.pdbx_description
1 polymer ?
#
loop_
_entity_poly.entity_id
_entity_poly.type
_entity_poly.pdbx_seq_one_letter_code
_entity_poly.pdbx_strand_id
1 'polypeptide(L)'
;MFRMENGNSDSKSNWNGRRGVHRKNPRYPSPGIARSLFPSQDNQTLCYFYEFMIGTMTESDHSRYLHMQLPALFSRSRQDSPLYLAAQAISHAVWAKSRGNDAHHMQVSRKRYVQSISALKAAIRDPIEVKRDENLYAVLLLCGYETITFDLEVLSAWGSHVDGAAALLRVRGKEQLSTPLQCNMFLFIRRNAVHSHVQLSRPVDPIFGELAEAVFPFENTEDRLLSRTIKVPQLQSLVNDILSQPSWSINESDIFELIRAAEDLDCGLADWAKNVPAGWSYSVATNLNSMSSTELSTSCYIPNFCAAAMTAINGDLQGISLNGRSSKDLVCVEDYDIFPKPSAKQKLSPLDMNMPRMYGSRWILCFPLSADADRVNVYEKLKEGLAHTIASIPWIAGEIGLEDGSDPENNRIKVVEGTGGVEFRCKDLTSILPSYTKLKKDNFPFSKLTTPLISPLQVLQASQPVLAAQANFIEGGLLLTVGVHHSVCDAIGLDTILETWALNTSAVASSRSFSEYDPISNDRMPLSQGHSANIADFPEYMILPTPPTDRTQMGPPAFEMPPMTSKIFYFSLEHLAGLKTAAKAYSTNDALCAFFWHHITAARNPNTNASDIEKTSNILFAVNIRGRTSPPLPPTYLGNASLGAITQRLPITSLKDPESGLAVAAAAIRSAVNNSNTPNRVPLTIGLLSSRPDAQDFKFACHGFLGPDLTSTSWADIGVRKRKWGVLGKPEGFRMPYEAADGTIAVLPRLEDGGLEVMAALESRAMERMVGSGEFVRFAEDWA
;
A
#
# COMPACT_ATOMS: atom_id res chain seq x y z
N MET A 1 66.82 -11.45 13.16
CA MET A 1 68.19 -11.54 13.71
C MET A 1 68.30 -10.53 14.84
N PHE A 2 68.32 -11.06 16.07
CA PHE A 2 68.70 -10.48 17.37
C PHE A 2 68.09 -9.17 17.95
N ARG A 3 67.35 -9.42 19.05
CA ARG A 3 67.44 -8.85 20.43
C ARG A 3 66.77 -7.51 20.78
N MET A 4 65.81 -7.65 21.71
CA MET A 4 65.41 -6.68 22.73
C MET A 4 66.55 -6.39 23.72
N GLU A 5 66.56 -5.20 24.31
CA GLU A 5 66.79 -5.03 25.75
C GLU A 5 66.27 -3.66 26.26
N ASN A 6 65.79 -3.70 27.51
CA ASN A 6 65.05 -2.67 28.24
C ASN A 6 65.94 -1.59 28.87
N GLY A 7 65.33 -0.45 29.23
CA GLY A 7 65.92 0.51 30.17
C GLY A 7 64.91 1.55 30.65
N ASN A 8 64.32 1.30 31.82
CA ASN A 8 63.40 2.17 32.55
C ASN A 8 64.19 2.99 33.58
N SER A 9 63.83 4.25 33.87
CA SER A 9 63.81 4.79 35.25
C SER A 9 63.44 6.29 35.32
N ASP A 10 62.61 6.55 36.33
CA ASP A 10 61.98 7.79 36.76
C ASP A 10 62.94 8.90 37.23
N SER A 11 62.46 10.15 37.20
CA SER A 11 62.54 11.00 38.40
C SER A 11 61.41 12.04 38.46
N LYS A 12 60.59 11.91 39.51
CA LYS A 12 59.75 12.97 40.06
C LYS A 12 60.62 13.91 40.90
N SER A 13 60.35 15.21 40.90
CA SER A 13 59.99 15.92 42.15
C SER A 13 59.88 17.44 41.99
N ASN A 14 58.92 17.96 42.75
CA ASN A 14 58.92 19.19 43.53
C ASN A 14 57.96 20.32 43.18
N TRP A 15 57.31 20.70 44.28
CA TRP A 15 56.08 21.41 44.50
C TRP A 15 56.33 22.90 44.83
N ASN A 16 55.22 23.65 44.80
CA ASN A 16 54.91 24.87 45.55
C ASN A 16 55.38 26.24 45.04
N GLY A 17 54.38 27.07 44.73
CA GLY A 17 54.52 28.48 44.44
C GLY A 17 54.24 29.41 45.61
N ARG A 18 54.13 30.70 45.28
CA ARG A 18 53.27 31.69 45.98
C ARG A 18 53.20 33.01 45.19
N ARG A 19 51.95 33.46 45.02
CA ARG A 19 51.40 34.84 45.05
C ARG A 19 51.86 35.89 44.01
N GLY A 20 50.87 36.37 43.25
CA GLY A 20 50.52 37.79 43.34
C GLY A 20 50.21 38.54 42.04
N VAL A 21 48.96 39.02 41.98
CA VAL A 21 48.48 40.28 41.36
C VAL A 21 47.95 40.23 39.92
N HIS A 22 46.63 40.44 39.82
CA HIS A 22 45.85 40.74 38.61
C HIS A 22 46.28 42.07 37.95
N ARG A 23 46.38 42.06 36.61
CA ARG A 23 45.81 43.12 35.75
C ARG A 23 45.62 42.61 34.31
N LYS A 24 44.41 42.85 33.78
CA LYS A 24 43.94 42.49 32.43
C LYS A 24 44.73 43.25 31.36
N ASN A 25 45.00 42.60 30.23
CA ASN A 25 45.21 43.28 28.94
C ASN A 25 44.64 42.44 27.78
N PRO A 26 44.21 43.08 26.68
CA PRO A 26 43.17 42.60 25.78
C PRO A 26 43.68 41.64 24.71
N ARG A 27 42.84 40.67 24.32
CA ARG A 27 43.08 39.79 23.17
C ARG A 27 42.83 40.55 21.87
N TYR A 28 43.88 40.74 21.08
CA TYR A 28 43.76 40.93 19.63
C TYR A 28 43.82 39.58 18.92
N PRO A 29 43.04 39.37 17.84
CA PRO A 29 42.94 38.09 17.15
C PRO A 29 44.10 37.89 16.16
N SER A 30 44.71 36.71 16.19
CA SER A 30 45.66 36.28 15.16
C SER A 30 44.92 35.91 13.86
N PRO A 31 45.45 36.28 12.69
CA PRO A 31 44.80 36.06 11.40
C PRO A 31 44.99 34.61 10.93
N GLY A 32 43.89 33.85 10.88
CA GLY A 32 43.86 32.52 10.27
C GLY A 32 43.51 32.61 8.79
N ILE A 33 44.51 32.46 7.91
CA ILE A 33 44.28 32.11 6.50
C ILE A 33 44.88 30.72 6.26
N ALA A 34 44.01 29.72 6.35
CA ALA A 34 44.12 28.50 5.57
C ALA A 34 42.69 28.16 5.12
N ARG A 35 42.26 28.77 4.01
CA ARG A 35 41.05 28.28 3.31
C ARG A 35 41.44 26.94 2.70
N SER A 36 40.78 25.87 3.15
CA SER A 36 40.81 24.55 2.52
C SER A 36 40.62 24.69 1.01
N LEU A 37 41.51 24.09 0.21
CA LEU A 37 41.38 23.95 -1.24
C LEU A 37 40.35 22.88 -1.64
N PHE A 38 39.77 22.16 -0.67
CA PHE A 38 38.72 21.20 -0.91
C PHE A 38 37.36 21.90 -1.01
N PRO A 39 36.53 21.59 -2.03
CA PRO A 39 35.19 22.13 -2.13
C PRO A 39 34.40 21.79 -0.86
N SER A 40 33.56 22.72 -0.40
CA SER A 40 32.68 22.48 0.76
C SER A 40 31.81 21.25 0.52
N GLN A 41 31.37 20.61 1.61
CA GLN A 41 30.50 19.44 1.53
C GLN A 41 29.20 19.75 0.77
N ASP A 42 28.63 20.95 0.97
CA ASP A 42 27.49 21.47 0.20
C ASP A 42 27.79 21.50 -1.30
N ASN A 43 28.97 22.02 -1.70
CA ASN A 43 29.37 22.07 -3.12
C ASN A 43 29.60 20.66 -3.70
N GLN A 44 30.11 19.72 -2.92
CA GLN A 44 30.28 18.33 -3.37
C GLN A 44 28.94 17.66 -3.64
N THR A 45 27.96 17.83 -2.74
CA THR A 45 26.62 17.26 -2.92
C THR A 45 25.90 17.85 -4.13
N LEU A 46 26.07 19.16 -4.34
CA LEU A 46 25.50 19.88 -5.47
C LEU A 46 26.12 19.45 -6.81
N CYS A 47 27.46 19.34 -6.88
CA CYS A 47 28.14 18.85 -8.08
C CYS A 47 27.72 17.42 -8.44
N TYR A 48 27.58 16.56 -7.44
CA TYR A 48 27.11 15.19 -7.65
C TYR A 48 25.66 15.14 -8.15
N PHE A 49 24.78 15.98 -7.59
CA PHE A 49 23.41 16.10 -8.08
C PHE A 49 23.37 16.53 -9.55
N TYR A 50 24.20 17.49 -9.96
CA TYR A 50 24.29 17.88 -11.37
C TYR A 50 24.79 16.76 -12.27
N GLU A 51 25.84 16.06 -11.85
CA GLU A 51 26.40 14.92 -12.59
C GLU A 51 25.36 13.81 -12.73
N PHE A 52 24.65 13.49 -11.65
CA PHE A 52 23.59 12.48 -11.63
C PHE A 52 22.43 12.85 -12.55
N MET A 53 21.89 14.07 -12.45
CA MET A 53 20.76 14.52 -13.26
C MET A 53 21.10 14.63 -14.75
N ILE A 54 22.25 15.19 -15.10
CA ILE A 54 22.65 15.34 -16.50
C ILE A 54 23.15 14.02 -17.09
N GLY A 55 23.81 13.17 -16.29
CA GLY A 55 24.34 11.88 -16.73
C GLY A 55 23.26 10.84 -17.02
N THR A 56 22.06 10.99 -16.46
CA THR A 56 20.93 10.07 -16.64
C THR A 56 19.98 10.44 -17.78
N MET A 57 20.11 11.65 -18.35
CA MET A 57 19.22 12.15 -19.40
C MET A 57 19.87 12.05 -20.78
N THR A 58 19.12 11.60 -21.79
CA THR A 58 19.59 11.62 -23.18
C THR A 58 19.72 13.06 -23.70
N GLU A 59 20.51 13.27 -24.75
CA GLU A 59 20.62 14.60 -25.39
C GLU A 59 19.28 15.11 -25.93
N SER A 60 18.35 14.20 -26.21
CA SER A 60 17.00 14.50 -26.71
C SER A 60 15.98 14.89 -25.62
N ASP A 61 16.29 14.75 -24.33
CA ASP A 61 15.36 15.11 -23.24
C ASP A 61 15.34 16.63 -22.99
N HIS A 62 14.18 17.27 -23.17
CA HIS A 62 14.02 18.70 -22.92
C HIS A 62 14.23 19.09 -21.44
N SER A 63 14.02 18.17 -20.50
CA SER A 63 14.33 18.39 -19.08
C SER A 63 15.83 18.61 -18.86
N ARG A 64 16.69 18.03 -19.73
CA ARG A 64 18.14 18.24 -19.72
C ARG A 64 18.48 19.72 -19.90
N TYR A 65 17.81 20.42 -20.81
CA TYR A 65 18.03 21.86 -21.00
C TYR A 65 17.75 22.66 -19.73
N LEU A 66 16.63 22.38 -19.06
CA LEU A 66 16.30 23.04 -17.79
C LEU A 66 17.37 22.81 -16.75
N HIS A 67 17.82 21.57 -16.57
CA HIS A 67 18.83 21.24 -15.57
C HIS A 67 20.21 21.80 -15.90
N MET A 68 20.55 21.98 -17.19
CA MET A 68 21.76 22.70 -17.60
C MET A 68 21.76 24.19 -17.22
N GLN A 69 20.59 24.83 -17.04
CA GLN A 69 20.53 26.22 -16.60
C GLN A 69 20.73 26.39 -15.08
N LEU A 70 20.52 25.33 -14.31
CA LEU A 70 20.51 25.40 -12.85
C LEU A 70 21.86 25.84 -12.23
N PRO A 71 23.05 25.44 -12.70
CA PRO A 71 24.31 25.96 -12.17
C PRO A 71 24.43 27.49 -12.27
N ALA A 72 24.01 28.05 -13.41
CA ALA A 72 24.04 29.50 -13.62
C ALA A 72 23.05 30.22 -12.70
N LEU A 73 21.81 29.72 -12.60
CA LEU A 73 20.78 30.28 -11.71
C LEU A 73 21.20 30.17 -10.23
N PHE A 74 21.74 29.02 -9.82
CA PHE A 74 22.22 28.77 -8.46
C PHE A 74 23.37 29.72 -8.09
N SER A 75 24.35 29.91 -8.99
CA SER A 75 25.51 30.77 -8.73
C SER A 75 25.16 32.25 -8.49
N ARG A 76 24.04 32.71 -9.05
CA ARG A 76 23.53 34.09 -8.91
C ARG A 76 22.54 34.24 -7.75
N SER A 77 22.10 33.13 -7.16
CA SER A 77 21.09 33.10 -6.11
C SER A 77 21.68 33.50 -4.76
N ARG A 78 20.90 34.24 -3.95
CA ARG A 78 21.24 34.50 -2.55
C ARG A 78 21.08 33.21 -1.73
N GLN A 79 21.88 33.04 -0.68
CA GLN A 79 21.89 31.80 0.12
C GLN A 79 20.57 31.49 0.82
N ASP A 80 19.75 32.51 1.05
CA ASP A 80 18.42 32.44 1.67
C ASP A 80 17.27 32.41 0.65
N SER A 81 17.58 32.43 -0.65
CA SER A 81 16.56 32.37 -1.70
C SER A 81 15.91 30.98 -1.81
N PRO A 82 14.65 30.90 -2.28
CA PRO A 82 13.96 29.62 -2.47
C PRO A 82 14.75 28.66 -3.37
N LEU A 83 15.30 29.16 -4.49
CA LEU A 83 16.04 28.34 -5.44
C LEU A 83 17.31 27.75 -4.82
N TYR A 84 18.09 28.56 -4.10
CA TYR A 84 19.32 28.10 -3.46
C TYR A 84 19.03 27.00 -2.44
N LEU A 85 18.03 27.21 -1.59
CA LEU A 85 17.63 26.26 -0.57
C LEU A 85 17.01 24.98 -1.16
N ALA A 86 16.19 25.09 -2.21
CA ALA A 86 15.64 23.94 -2.91
C ALA A 86 16.73 23.09 -3.59
N ALA A 87 17.69 23.74 -4.26
CA ALA A 87 18.82 23.08 -4.88
C ALA A 87 19.71 22.36 -3.85
N GLN A 88 19.98 22.98 -2.70
CA GLN A 88 20.69 22.29 -1.62
C GLN A 88 19.87 21.11 -1.06
N ALA A 89 18.56 21.28 -0.89
CA ALA A 89 17.69 20.23 -0.38
C ALA A 89 17.75 18.97 -1.27
N ILE A 90 17.48 19.12 -2.56
CA ILE A 90 17.51 17.98 -3.50
C ILE A 90 18.91 17.39 -3.65
N SER A 91 19.95 18.23 -3.63
CA SER A 91 21.34 17.76 -3.74
C SER A 91 21.77 16.89 -2.56
N HIS A 92 21.44 17.31 -1.34
CA HIS A 92 21.72 16.51 -0.16
C HIS A 92 20.86 15.24 -0.09
N ALA A 93 19.61 15.28 -0.58
CA ALA A 93 18.77 14.09 -0.66
C ALA A 93 19.36 13.05 -1.63
N VAL A 94 19.74 13.48 -2.83
CA VAL A 94 20.36 12.61 -3.84
C VAL A 94 21.69 12.06 -3.35
N TRP A 95 22.54 12.90 -2.76
CA TRP A 95 23.82 12.48 -2.20
C TRP A 95 23.65 11.46 -1.05
N ALA A 96 22.66 11.67 -0.19
CA ALA A 96 22.39 10.73 0.89
C ALA A 96 21.91 9.38 0.35
N LYS A 97 20.97 9.39 -0.61
CA LYS A 97 20.42 8.18 -1.21
C LYS A 97 21.47 7.37 -1.97
N SER A 98 22.33 8.03 -2.74
CA SER A 98 23.38 7.33 -3.50
C SER A 98 24.46 6.67 -2.64
N ARG A 99 24.51 6.99 -1.33
CA ARG A 99 25.48 6.47 -0.37
C ARG A 99 24.85 5.63 0.74
N GLY A 100 23.71 5.00 0.47
CA GLY A 100 23.06 4.10 1.42
C GLY A 100 22.36 4.84 2.57
N ASN A 101 21.70 5.95 2.25
CA ASN A 101 20.90 6.79 3.16
C ASN A 101 21.69 7.44 4.30
N ASP A 102 22.69 8.26 3.94
CA ASP A 102 23.44 9.07 4.90
C ASP A 102 22.50 9.96 5.75
N ALA A 103 22.34 9.60 7.02
CA ALA A 103 21.40 10.24 7.95
C ALA A 103 21.70 11.74 8.17
N HIS A 104 22.98 12.13 8.15
CA HIS A 104 23.38 13.53 8.31
C HIS A 104 22.91 14.35 7.10
N HIS A 105 23.20 13.87 5.89
CA HIS A 105 22.78 14.56 4.67
C HIS A 105 21.26 14.55 4.47
N MET A 106 20.54 13.50 4.89
CA MET A 106 19.07 13.53 4.90
C MET A 106 18.49 14.55 5.88
N GLN A 107 19.10 14.73 7.05
CA GLN A 107 18.66 15.76 7.99
C GLN A 107 18.91 17.16 7.43
N VAL A 108 20.07 17.39 6.81
CA VAL A 108 20.39 18.65 6.13
C VAL A 108 19.40 18.89 4.99
N SER A 109 19.12 17.87 4.18
CA SER A 109 18.20 17.97 3.04
C SER A 109 16.80 18.42 3.47
N ARG A 110 16.22 17.80 4.51
CA ARG A 110 14.91 18.18 5.07
C ARG A 110 14.91 19.58 5.65
N LYS A 111 15.97 19.96 6.37
CA LYS A 111 16.11 21.32 6.90
C LYS A 111 16.09 22.35 5.78
N ARG A 112 16.84 22.11 4.69
CA ARG A 112 16.87 22.99 3.52
C ARG A 112 15.54 23.01 2.78
N TYR A 113 14.84 21.88 2.69
CA TYR A 113 13.50 21.78 2.11
C TYR A 113 12.49 22.67 2.85
N VAL A 114 12.40 22.56 4.18
CA VAL A 114 11.50 23.39 5.01
C VAL A 114 11.86 24.87 4.93
N GLN A 115 13.16 25.20 4.93
CA GLN A 115 13.63 26.57 4.73
C GLN A 115 13.23 27.12 3.36
N SER A 116 13.34 26.30 2.31
CA SER A 116 12.95 26.67 0.95
C SER A 116 11.45 26.94 0.85
N ILE A 117 10.58 26.07 1.40
CA ILE A 117 9.14 26.31 1.44
C ILE A 117 8.81 27.61 2.18
N SER A 118 9.49 27.88 3.30
CA SER A 118 9.28 29.10 4.08
C SER A 118 9.68 30.35 3.30
N ALA A 119 10.83 30.32 2.63
CA ALA A 119 11.30 31.40 1.75
C ALA A 119 10.36 31.58 0.55
N LEU A 120 9.90 30.49 -0.05
CA LEU A 120 9.00 30.50 -1.20
C LEU A 120 7.64 31.10 -0.80
N LYS A 121 7.09 30.74 0.36
CA LYS A 121 5.85 31.30 0.90
C LYS A 121 5.93 32.81 1.11
N ALA A 122 7.10 33.33 1.47
CA ALA A 122 7.33 34.76 1.54
C ALA A 122 7.40 35.39 0.13
N ALA A 123 8.15 34.75 -0.79
CA ALA A 123 8.33 35.24 -2.15
C ALA A 123 7.02 35.29 -2.96
N ILE A 124 6.13 34.30 -2.83
CA ILE A 124 4.86 34.27 -3.57
C ILE A 124 3.83 35.31 -3.09
N ARG A 125 4.05 35.92 -1.91
CA ARG A 125 3.21 37.00 -1.38
C ARG A 125 3.65 38.38 -1.87
N ASP A 126 4.88 38.48 -2.38
CA ASP A 126 5.40 39.71 -2.97
C ASP A 126 5.06 39.74 -4.47
N PRO A 127 4.43 40.82 -4.98
CA PRO A 127 3.92 40.88 -6.35
C PRO A 127 5.02 40.90 -7.43
N ILE A 128 6.27 41.20 -7.05
CA ILE A 128 7.43 41.18 -7.94
C ILE A 128 8.11 39.82 -7.86
N GLU A 129 8.38 39.33 -6.65
CA GLU A 129 9.10 38.07 -6.43
C GLU A 129 8.30 36.85 -6.90
N VAL A 130 6.97 36.86 -6.80
CA VAL A 130 6.11 35.76 -7.32
C VAL A 130 6.30 35.52 -8.83
N LYS A 131 6.72 36.56 -9.58
CA LYS A 131 6.95 36.49 -11.02
C LYS A 131 8.38 36.10 -11.40
N ARG A 132 9.26 35.78 -10.45
CA ARG A 132 10.67 35.43 -10.75
C ARG A 132 10.88 33.98 -11.17
N ASP A 133 11.74 33.78 -12.18
CA ASP A 133 12.01 32.45 -12.74
C ASP A 133 12.64 31.53 -11.71
N GLU A 134 13.47 32.08 -10.83
CA GLU A 134 14.13 31.33 -9.76
C GLU A 134 13.12 30.72 -8.79
N ASN A 135 12.01 31.42 -8.51
CA ASN A 135 10.99 30.94 -7.57
C ASN A 135 10.11 29.84 -8.20
N LEU A 136 9.77 29.98 -9.48
CA LEU A 136 9.08 28.90 -10.19
C LEU A 136 9.99 27.69 -10.37
N TYR A 137 11.30 27.88 -10.62
CA TYR A 137 12.26 26.79 -10.72
C TYR A 137 12.48 26.11 -9.36
N ALA A 138 12.46 26.87 -8.26
CA ALA A 138 12.50 26.32 -6.91
C ALA A 138 11.34 25.34 -6.66
N VAL A 139 10.12 25.67 -7.11
CA VAL A 139 8.97 24.76 -7.05
C VAL A 139 9.28 23.44 -7.76
N LEU A 140 9.87 23.49 -8.96
CA LEU A 140 10.24 22.27 -9.70
C LEU A 140 11.25 21.40 -8.96
N LEU A 141 12.24 22.02 -8.31
CA LEU A 141 13.21 21.30 -7.48
C LEU A 141 12.59 20.73 -6.20
N LEU A 142 11.58 21.38 -5.63
CA LEU A 142 10.83 20.83 -4.50
C LEU A 142 9.96 19.63 -4.94
N CYS A 143 9.30 19.70 -6.10
CA CYS A 143 8.62 18.54 -6.69
C CYS A 143 9.59 17.37 -6.92
N GLY A 144 10.77 17.66 -7.47
CA GLY A 144 11.84 16.67 -7.68
C GLY A 144 12.37 16.10 -6.36
N TYR A 145 12.52 16.93 -5.33
CA TYR A 145 12.88 16.49 -3.98
C TYR A 145 11.87 15.47 -3.46
N GLU A 146 10.58 15.77 -3.54
CA GLU A 146 9.51 14.89 -3.06
C GLU A 146 9.49 13.55 -3.80
N THR A 147 9.67 13.57 -5.13
CA THR A 147 9.79 12.35 -5.94
C THR A 147 10.99 11.51 -5.51
N ILE A 148 12.14 12.15 -5.28
CA ILE A 148 13.36 11.45 -4.89
C ILE A 148 13.25 10.91 -3.47
N THR A 149 12.59 11.61 -2.55
CA THR A 149 12.50 11.20 -1.14
C THR A 149 11.36 10.24 -0.81
N PHE A 150 10.41 10.04 -1.74
CA PHE A 150 9.22 9.15 -1.73
C PHE A 150 8.74 8.57 -0.38
N ASP A 151 7.53 8.96 0.02
CA ASP A 151 6.75 8.42 1.13
C ASP A 151 5.29 8.22 0.66
N LEU A 152 4.68 7.08 1.00
CA LEU A 152 3.37 6.63 0.51
C LEU A 152 2.21 7.54 0.95
N GLU A 153 2.40 8.34 2.01
CA GLU A 153 1.42 9.33 2.47
C GLU A 153 1.38 10.61 1.59
N VAL A 154 2.32 10.79 0.66
CA VAL A 154 2.61 12.07 -0.02
C VAL A 154 2.02 12.18 -1.44
N LEU A 155 1.34 11.15 -1.94
CA LEU A 155 0.63 11.20 -3.25
C LEU A 155 -0.34 12.39 -3.36
N SER A 156 -0.93 12.83 -2.23
CA SER A 156 -1.80 14.02 -2.17
C SER A 156 -1.05 15.35 -2.24
N ALA A 157 0.21 15.40 -1.78
CA ALA A 157 1.02 16.61 -1.79
C ALA A 157 1.60 16.88 -3.19
N TRP A 158 1.99 15.84 -3.94
CA TRP A 158 2.50 16.00 -5.30
C TRP A 158 1.50 16.69 -6.24
N GLY A 159 0.22 16.29 -6.20
CA GLY A 159 -0.85 17.00 -6.93
C GLY A 159 -0.96 18.46 -6.49
N SER A 160 -0.86 18.74 -5.19
CA SER A 160 -0.92 20.10 -4.64
C SER A 160 0.26 20.99 -5.08
N HIS A 161 1.46 20.43 -5.25
CA HIS A 161 2.63 21.16 -5.75
C HIS A 161 2.51 21.50 -7.24
N VAL A 162 1.99 20.56 -8.03
CA VAL A 162 1.72 20.77 -9.46
C VAL A 162 0.61 21.81 -9.65
N ASP A 163 -0.45 21.77 -8.82
CA ASP A 163 -1.51 22.80 -8.80
C ASP A 163 -0.95 24.17 -8.39
N GLY A 164 -0.07 24.21 -7.39
CA GLY A 164 0.64 25.42 -6.98
C GLY A 164 1.52 26.00 -8.11
N ALA A 165 2.21 25.15 -8.86
CA ALA A 165 3.00 25.57 -10.02
C ALA A 165 2.10 26.13 -11.14
N ALA A 166 0.96 25.47 -11.43
CA ALA A 166 -0.02 25.97 -12.39
C ALA A 166 -0.61 27.33 -11.98
N ALA A 167 -0.92 27.51 -10.69
CA ALA A 167 -1.37 28.79 -10.15
C ALA A 167 -0.31 29.91 -10.32
N LEU A 168 0.98 29.60 -10.12
CA LEU A 168 2.06 30.56 -10.38
C LEU A 168 2.21 30.89 -11.86
N LEU A 169 2.04 29.92 -12.76
CA LEU A 169 2.00 30.18 -14.21
C LEU A 169 0.88 31.19 -14.54
N ARG A 170 -0.28 31.08 -13.88
CA ARG A 170 -1.41 32.00 -14.07
C ARG A 170 -1.11 33.42 -13.63
N VAL A 171 -0.46 33.59 -12.48
CA VAL A 171 -0.02 34.92 -11.99
C VAL A 171 1.01 35.56 -12.93
N ARG A 172 1.86 34.74 -13.56
CA ARG A 172 2.89 35.18 -14.50
C ARG A 172 2.34 35.54 -15.88
N GLY A 173 1.26 34.89 -16.31
CA GLY A 173 0.59 35.16 -17.59
C GLY A 173 1.47 34.88 -18.81
N LYS A 174 1.13 35.48 -19.95
CA LYS A 174 1.80 35.25 -21.24
C LYS A 174 3.24 35.79 -21.30
N GLU A 175 3.56 36.79 -20.51
CA GLU A 175 4.90 37.43 -20.47
C GLU A 175 6.01 36.43 -20.08
N GLN A 176 5.66 35.33 -19.41
CA GLN A 176 6.59 34.26 -19.07
C GLN A 176 7.02 33.41 -20.25
N LEU A 177 6.53 33.60 -21.47
CA LEU A 177 6.92 32.76 -22.62
C LEU A 177 7.92 33.47 -23.54
N SER A 178 8.73 34.35 -22.95
CA SER A 178 9.63 35.25 -23.69
C SER A 178 11.02 34.67 -23.89
N THR A 179 11.42 33.68 -23.07
CA THR A 179 12.75 33.07 -23.13
C THR A 179 12.67 31.54 -23.18
N PRO A 180 13.69 30.86 -23.75
CA PRO A 180 13.70 29.40 -23.81
C PRO A 180 13.61 28.73 -22.42
N LEU A 181 14.25 29.29 -21.39
CA LEU A 181 14.16 28.78 -20.02
C LEU A 181 12.70 28.74 -19.55
N GLN A 182 11.98 29.83 -19.74
CA GLN A 182 10.62 29.93 -19.23
C GLN A 182 9.63 29.07 -20.02
N CYS A 183 9.79 28.97 -21.35
CA CYS A 183 9.01 28.04 -22.17
C CYS A 183 9.22 26.59 -21.73
N ASN A 184 10.47 26.18 -21.48
CA ASN A 184 10.75 24.83 -21.02
C ASN A 184 10.18 24.57 -19.61
N MET A 185 10.20 25.56 -18.71
CA MET A 185 9.57 25.42 -17.38
C MET A 185 8.07 25.23 -17.50
N PHE A 186 7.41 25.98 -18.40
CA PHE A 186 5.99 25.80 -18.70
C PHE A 186 5.69 24.40 -19.22
N LEU A 187 6.46 23.90 -20.19
CA LEU A 187 6.30 22.55 -20.75
C LEU A 187 6.48 21.46 -19.68
N PHE A 188 7.48 21.61 -18.82
CA PHE A 188 7.74 20.69 -17.71
C PHE A 188 6.56 20.64 -16.73
N ILE A 189 6.01 21.80 -16.36
CA ILE A 189 4.84 21.87 -15.47
C ILE A 189 3.61 21.27 -16.15
N ARG A 190 3.39 21.56 -17.44
CA ARG A 190 2.28 20.98 -18.22
C ARG A 190 2.33 19.46 -18.24
N ARG A 191 3.51 18.87 -18.48
CA ARG A 191 3.70 17.40 -18.44
C ARG A 191 3.27 16.82 -17.10
N ASN A 192 3.73 17.40 -16.00
CA ASN A 192 3.39 16.94 -14.65
C ASN A 192 1.90 17.15 -14.33
N ALA A 193 1.31 18.26 -14.76
CA ALA A 193 -0.12 18.54 -14.62
C ALA A 193 -0.98 17.50 -15.33
N VAL A 194 -0.71 17.23 -16.62
CA VAL A 194 -1.44 16.22 -17.40
C VAL A 194 -1.33 14.84 -16.73
N HIS A 195 -0.13 14.42 -16.33
CA HIS A 195 0.07 13.12 -15.71
C HIS A 195 -0.72 12.99 -14.40
N SER A 196 -0.66 14.01 -13.52
CA SER A 196 -1.39 14.01 -12.24
C SER A 196 -2.91 14.01 -12.44
N HIS A 197 -3.40 14.82 -13.37
CA HIS A 197 -4.82 15.06 -13.54
C HIS A 197 -5.54 13.92 -14.27
N VAL A 198 -4.85 13.18 -15.15
CA VAL A 198 -5.35 11.92 -15.71
C VAL A 198 -5.62 10.89 -14.59
N GLN A 199 -4.74 10.80 -13.59
CA GLN A 199 -4.90 9.88 -12.47
C GLN A 199 -6.05 10.31 -11.55
N LEU A 200 -6.19 11.63 -11.32
CA LEU A 200 -7.23 12.20 -10.47
C LEU A 200 -8.59 12.33 -11.17
N SER A 201 -8.66 12.11 -12.49
CA SER A 201 -9.85 12.36 -13.32
C SER A 201 -10.39 13.78 -13.14
N ARG A 202 -9.50 14.77 -13.07
CA ARG A 202 -9.84 16.19 -12.89
C ARG A 202 -9.37 17.01 -14.08
N PRO A 203 -10.10 18.03 -14.55
CA PRO A 203 -9.62 18.92 -15.60
C PRO A 203 -8.33 19.62 -15.18
N VAL A 204 -7.35 19.70 -16.08
CA VAL A 204 -6.17 20.55 -15.86
C VAL A 204 -6.52 22.03 -16.00
N ASP A 205 -5.65 22.89 -15.47
CA ASP A 205 -5.78 24.34 -15.61
C ASP A 205 -5.84 24.79 -17.09
N PRO A 206 -6.86 25.58 -17.51
CA PRO A 206 -7.01 26.05 -18.88
C PRO A 206 -5.82 26.82 -19.44
N ILE A 207 -4.96 27.39 -18.57
CA ILE A 207 -3.75 28.13 -18.99
C ILE A 207 -2.86 27.34 -19.95
N PHE A 208 -2.82 26.02 -19.81
CA PHE A 208 -2.03 25.15 -20.66
C PHE A 208 -2.54 25.07 -22.09
N GLY A 209 -3.85 25.24 -22.29
CA GLY A 209 -4.49 25.35 -23.60
C GLY A 209 -4.42 26.78 -24.15
N GLU A 210 -4.69 27.79 -23.32
CA GLU A 210 -4.67 29.21 -23.70
C GLU A 210 -3.30 29.66 -24.25
N LEU A 211 -2.22 29.10 -23.71
CA LEU A 211 -0.86 29.44 -24.09
C LEU A 211 -0.19 28.42 -25.02
N ALA A 212 -0.91 27.39 -25.49
CA ALA A 212 -0.35 26.31 -26.30
C ALA A 212 0.35 26.82 -27.58
N GLU A 213 -0.29 27.75 -28.30
CA GLU A 213 0.28 28.35 -29.52
C GLU A 213 1.60 29.09 -29.26
N ALA A 214 1.73 29.73 -28.10
CA ALA A 214 2.93 30.51 -27.76
C ALA A 214 4.14 29.61 -27.45
N VAL A 215 3.92 28.36 -27.01
CA VAL A 215 4.99 27.39 -26.73
C VAL A 215 5.24 26.41 -27.87
N PHE A 216 4.38 26.35 -28.89
CA PHE A 216 4.50 25.43 -30.02
C PHE A 216 5.91 25.35 -30.66
N PRO A 217 6.66 26.47 -30.85
CA PRO A 217 8.02 26.40 -31.39
C PRO A 217 9.04 25.65 -30.51
N PHE A 218 8.72 25.49 -29.22
CA PHE A 218 9.56 24.82 -28.23
C PHE A 218 9.10 23.38 -27.93
N GLU A 219 7.97 22.94 -28.49
CA GLU A 219 7.45 21.59 -28.28
C GLU A 219 8.19 20.56 -29.14
N ASN A 220 8.71 19.51 -28.50
CA ASN A 220 9.16 18.31 -29.21
C ASN A 220 7.97 17.38 -29.54
N THR A 221 8.28 16.23 -30.16
CA THR A 221 7.29 15.22 -30.53
C THR A 221 6.42 14.77 -29.35
N GLU A 222 7.01 14.61 -28.16
CA GLU A 222 6.31 14.20 -26.94
C GLU A 222 5.45 15.33 -26.35
N ASP A 223 5.96 16.55 -26.30
CA ASP A 223 5.23 17.72 -25.82
C ASP A 223 3.95 17.94 -26.64
N ARG A 224 4.01 17.65 -27.96
CA ARG A 224 2.85 17.69 -28.86
C ARG A 224 1.83 16.59 -28.58
N LEU A 225 2.27 15.40 -28.14
CA LEU A 225 1.37 14.35 -27.67
C LEU A 225 0.67 14.81 -26.39
N LEU A 226 1.44 15.28 -25.41
CA LEU A 226 0.90 15.75 -24.13
C LEU A 226 -0.10 16.90 -24.30
N SER A 227 0.16 17.81 -25.24
CA SER A 227 -0.75 18.90 -25.61
C SER A 227 -2.12 18.38 -26.11
N ARG A 228 -2.16 17.19 -26.75
CA ARG A 228 -3.43 16.52 -27.14
C ARG A 228 -4.05 15.77 -25.97
N THR A 229 -3.23 15.04 -25.20
CA THR A 229 -3.66 14.25 -24.04
C THR A 229 -4.28 15.11 -22.93
N ILE A 230 -4.05 16.42 -22.94
CA ILE A 230 -4.67 17.38 -22.01
C ILE A 230 -6.21 17.34 -21.99
N LYS A 231 -6.84 16.85 -23.06
CA LYS A 231 -8.29 16.70 -23.16
C LYS A 231 -8.81 15.46 -22.43
N VAL A 232 -7.96 14.46 -22.16
CA VAL A 232 -8.37 13.21 -21.48
C VAL A 232 -8.96 13.48 -20.09
N PRO A 233 -8.31 14.26 -19.20
CA PRO A 233 -8.88 14.55 -17.88
C PRO A 233 -10.19 15.35 -17.93
N GLN A 234 -10.37 16.19 -18.96
CA GLN A 234 -11.63 16.91 -19.18
C GLN A 234 -12.76 15.95 -19.54
N LEU A 235 -12.51 15.00 -20.44
CA LEU A 235 -13.47 13.95 -20.80
C LEU A 235 -13.79 13.06 -19.59
N GLN A 236 -12.78 12.66 -18.82
CA GLN A 236 -12.98 11.87 -17.60
C GLN A 236 -13.87 12.61 -16.59
N SER A 237 -13.64 13.90 -16.38
CA SER A 237 -14.49 14.73 -15.51
C SER A 237 -15.93 14.79 -16.01
N LEU A 238 -16.13 15.09 -17.30
CA LEU A 238 -17.46 15.19 -17.90
C LEU A 238 -18.22 13.86 -17.81
N VAL A 239 -17.54 12.73 -18.03
CA VAL A 239 -18.11 11.38 -17.83
C VAL A 239 -18.54 11.19 -16.38
N ASN A 240 -17.68 11.51 -15.42
CA ASN A 240 -18.00 11.37 -14.00
C ASN A 240 -19.19 12.26 -13.60
N ASP A 241 -19.26 13.48 -14.11
CA ASP A 241 -20.36 14.42 -13.86
C ASP A 241 -21.69 13.90 -14.44
N ILE A 242 -21.69 13.37 -15.66
CA ILE A 242 -22.89 12.76 -16.29
C ILE A 242 -23.32 11.51 -15.52
N LEU A 243 -22.38 10.62 -15.17
CA LEU A 243 -22.68 9.37 -14.45
C LEU A 243 -23.14 9.61 -13.00
N SER A 244 -22.81 10.77 -12.42
CA SER A 244 -23.26 11.15 -11.08
C SER A 244 -24.69 11.68 -11.04
N GLN A 245 -25.27 12.02 -12.20
CA GLN A 245 -26.61 12.59 -12.31
C GLN A 245 -27.69 11.49 -12.39
N PRO A 246 -28.87 11.69 -11.79
CA PRO A 246 -30.03 10.83 -12.00
C PRO A 246 -30.38 10.72 -13.49
N SER A 247 -30.77 9.53 -13.95
CA SER A 247 -31.03 9.25 -15.38
C SER A 247 -32.05 10.18 -16.05
N TRP A 248 -33.01 10.73 -15.29
CA TRP A 248 -34.02 11.68 -15.78
C TRP A 248 -33.51 13.13 -15.94
N SER A 249 -32.33 13.43 -15.42
CA SER A 249 -31.69 14.76 -15.49
C SER A 249 -30.59 14.85 -16.54
N ILE A 250 -30.19 13.72 -17.13
CA ILE A 250 -29.15 13.67 -18.16
C ILE A 250 -29.75 14.17 -19.48
N ASN A 251 -29.17 15.24 -20.01
CA ASN A 251 -29.53 15.73 -21.33
C ASN A 251 -28.84 14.90 -22.41
N GLU A 252 -29.61 14.39 -23.37
CA GLU A 252 -29.09 13.62 -24.50
C GLU A 252 -28.02 14.39 -25.30
N SER A 253 -28.15 15.72 -25.36
CA SER A 253 -27.16 16.61 -26.01
C SER A 253 -25.78 16.50 -25.36
N ASP A 254 -25.70 16.38 -24.04
CA ASP A 254 -24.43 16.33 -23.30
C ASP A 254 -23.69 15.02 -23.58
N ILE A 255 -24.44 13.92 -23.75
CA ILE A 255 -23.88 12.61 -24.15
C ILE A 255 -23.33 12.69 -25.58
N PHE A 256 -24.08 13.29 -26.51
CA PHE A 256 -23.60 13.45 -27.90
C PHE A 256 -22.40 14.40 -28.00
N GLU A 257 -22.32 15.42 -27.17
CA GLU A 257 -21.14 16.29 -27.08
C GLU A 257 -19.92 15.56 -26.51
N LEU A 258 -20.12 14.74 -25.47
CA LEU A 258 -19.07 13.90 -24.91
C LEU A 258 -18.52 12.90 -25.95
N ILE A 259 -19.40 12.19 -26.65
CA ILE A 259 -19.00 11.21 -27.68
C ILE A 259 -18.21 11.92 -28.79
N ARG A 260 -18.72 13.04 -29.31
CA ARG A 260 -18.01 13.83 -30.33
C ARG A 260 -16.64 14.30 -29.85
N ALA A 261 -16.55 14.79 -28.61
CA ALA A 261 -15.28 15.24 -28.05
C ALA A 261 -14.26 14.10 -27.87
N ALA A 262 -14.74 12.88 -27.57
CA ALA A 262 -13.90 11.68 -27.51
C ALA A 262 -13.44 11.23 -28.92
N GLU A 263 -14.34 11.23 -29.91
CA GLU A 263 -14.01 10.92 -31.31
C GLU A 263 -13.00 11.91 -31.90
N ASP A 264 -13.16 13.21 -31.61
CA ASP A 264 -12.23 14.26 -32.02
C ASP A 264 -10.83 14.04 -31.42
N LEU A 265 -10.77 13.63 -30.15
CA LEU A 265 -9.51 13.33 -29.49
C LEU A 265 -8.86 12.08 -30.10
N ASP A 266 -9.62 11.02 -30.34
CA ASP A 266 -9.12 9.77 -30.92
C ASP A 266 -8.56 10.01 -32.34
N CYS A 267 -9.30 10.74 -33.18
CA CYS A 267 -8.81 11.18 -34.49
C CYS A 267 -7.52 11.99 -34.36
N GLY A 268 -7.47 12.92 -33.41
CA GLY A 268 -6.29 13.74 -33.16
C GLY A 268 -5.07 12.96 -32.69
N LEU A 269 -5.25 11.89 -31.91
CA LEU A 269 -4.17 10.99 -31.46
C LEU A 269 -3.71 10.07 -32.60
N ALA A 270 -4.64 9.51 -33.37
CA ALA A 270 -4.34 8.71 -34.54
C ALA A 270 -3.55 9.49 -35.60
N ASP A 271 -3.93 10.75 -35.84
CA ASP A 271 -3.20 11.62 -36.76
C ASP A 271 -1.82 12.00 -36.23
N TRP A 272 -1.67 12.23 -34.92
CA TRP A 272 -0.34 12.41 -34.34
C TRP A 272 0.53 11.16 -34.56
N ALA A 273 0.01 9.97 -34.28
CA ALA A 273 0.73 8.71 -34.40
C ALA A 273 1.19 8.42 -35.85
N LYS A 274 0.39 8.79 -36.86
CA LYS A 274 0.78 8.68 -38.28
C LYS A 274 1.90 9.63 -38.68
N ASN A 275 2.04 10.76 -37.98
CA ASN A 275 2.93 11.86 -38.34
C ASN A 275 4.17 11.97 -37.42
N VAL A 276 4.43 10.99 -36.56
CA VAL A 276 5.65 10.99 -35.74
C VAL A 276 6.90 10.82 -36.61
N PRO A 277 8.04 11.44 -36.26
CA PRO A 277 9.30 11.24 -36.97
C PRO A 277 9.72 9.76 -36.96
N ALA A 278 10.46 9.31 -37.98
CA ALA A 278 10.90 7.92 -38.10
C ALA A 278 11.64 7.38 -36.85
N GLY A 279 12.40 8.25 -36.16
CA GLY A 279 13.07 7.90 -34.90
C GLY A 279 12.15 7.63 -33.71
N TRP A 280 10.85 7.94 -33.83
CA TRP A 280 9.80 7.63 -32.85
C TRP A 280 8.91 6.46 -33.29
N SER A 281 9.18 5.88 -34.47
CA SER A 281 8.51 4.65 -34.88
C SER A 281 8.91 3.50 -33.96
N TYR A 282 7.93 2.72 -33.53
CA TYR A 282 8.17 1.51 -32.76
C TYR A 282 7.89 0.29 -33.64
N SER A 283 8.63 -0.79 -33.40
CA SER A 283 8.33 -2.11 -33.94
C SER A 283 7.93 -3.02 -32.79
N VAL A 284 6.89 -3.83 -33.01
CA VAL A 284 6.45 -4.83 -32.04
C VAL A 284 7.32 -6.08 -32.24
N ALA A 285 8.13 -6.42 -31.24
CA ALA A 285 8.91 -7.66 -31.23
C ALA A 285 8.18 -8.72 -30.38
N THR A 286 7.78 -9.83 -31.00
CA THR A 286 7.04 -10.92 -30.33
C THR A 286 7.94 -12.01 -29.75
N ASN A 287 9.27 -11.91 -29.91
CA ASN A 287 10.23 -12.88 -29.36
C ASN A 287 11.62 -12.24 -29.15
N LEU A 288 11.84 -11.64 -27.98
CA LEU A 288 13.10 -10.95 -27.64
C LEU A 288 14.34 -11.87 -27.66
N ASN A 289 14.15 -13.20 -27.58
CA ASN A 289 15.23 -14.18 -27.55
C ASN A 289 15.89 -14.44 -28.92
N SER A 290 15.33 -13.92 -30.02
CA SER A 290 15.85 -14.12 -31.38
C SER A 290 16.52 -12.90 -32.01
N MET A 291 16.66 -11.78 -31.30
CA MET A 291 17.28 -10.57 -31.84
C MET A 291 18.81 -10.61 -31.76
N SER A 292 19.49 -10.11 -32.80
CA SER A 292 20.95 -10.04 -32.84
C SER A 292 21.48 -8.96 -31.89
N SER A 293 22.67 -9.18 -31.29
CA SER A 293 23.32 -8.21 -30.38
C SER A 293 23.61 -6.86 -31.06
N THR A 294 23.78 -6.86 -32.38
CA THR A 294 23.97 -5.68 -33.22
C THR A 294 22.71 -4.81 -33.34
N GLU A 295 21.52 -5.40 -33.48
CA GLU A 295 20.26 -4.64 -33.55
C GLU A 295 19.92 -3.97 -32.21
N LEU A 296 20.20 -4.67 -31.10
CA LEU A 296 20.07 -4.15 -29.74
C LEU A 296 20.99 -2.93 -29.50
N SER A 297 22.23 -2.97 -29.99
CA SER A 297 23.22 -1.90 -29.76
C SER A 297 22.87 -0.54 -30.39
N THR A 298 21.92 -0.50 -31.32
CA THR A 298 21.48 0.73 -32.02
C THR A 298 20.14 1.27 -31.53
N SER A 299 19.44 0.53 -30.65
CA SER A 299 18.15 0.91 -30.11
C SER A 299 18.31 1.82 -28.88
N CYS A 300 17.70 3.01 -28.92
CA CYS A 300 17.76 4.01 -27.84
C CYS A 300 16.84 3.67 -26.65
N TYR A 301 16.02 2.63 -26.79
CA TYR A 301 15.07 2.22 -25.77
C TYR A 301 14.89 0.69 -25.83
N ILE A 302 15.90 -0.04 -25.35
CA ILE A 302 15.71 -1.43 -24.95
C ILE A 302 15.19 -1.38 -23.51
N PRO A 303 13.99 -1.89 -23.21
CA PRO A 303 13.56 -2.08 -21.84
C PRO A 303 14.39 -3.24 -21.28
N ASN A 304 15.63 -2.97 -20.82
CA ASN A 304 16.44 -3.82 -19.92
C ASN A 304 17.88 -3.33 -19.61
N PHE A 305 18.31 -2.09 -19.90
CA PHE A 305 19.66 -1.62 -19.49
C PHE A 305 19.76 -0.42 -18.54
N CYS A 306 18.64 0.07 -17.98
CA CYS A 306 18.65 0.97 -16.82
C CYS A 306 17.45 0.73 -15.87
N ALA A 307 17.11 -0.55 -15.67
CA ALA A 307 15.98 -1.00 -14.84
C ALA A 307 16.43 -1.69 -13.53
N ALA A 308 17.55 -1.27 -12.93
CA ALA A 308 17.99 -1.80 -11.64
C ALA A 308 17.29 -1.13 -10.43
N ALA A 309 16.32 -0.23 -10.63
CA ALA A 309 15.70 0.48 -9.50
C ALA A 309 14.16 0.66 -9.56
N MET A 310 13.46 0.39 -10.67
CA MET A 310 12.02 0.73 -10.75
C MET A 310 11.14 -0.19 -11.64
N THR A 311 11.50 -1.45 -11.86
CA THR A 311 10.67 -2.38 -12.65
C THR A 311 10.46 -3.72 -11.94
N ALA A 312 9.66 -3.70 -10.87
CA ALA A 312 8.96 -4.88 -10.36
C ALA A 312 7.44 -4.65 -10.25
N ILE A 313 6.95 -3.51 -10.73
CA ILE A 313 5.53 -3.14 -10.68
C ILE A 313 5.19 -2.49 -12.04
N ASN A 314 4.26 -3.11 -12.77
CA ASN A 314 3.65 -2.69 -14.03
C ASN A 314 4.40 -3.07 -15.33
N GLY A 315 3.94 -4.16 -15.95
CA GLY A 315 4.24 -4.50 -17.35
C GLY A 315 3.87 -5.92 -17.73
N ASP A 316 2.57 -6.24 -17.78
CA ASP A 316 1.98 -7.24 -18.69
C ASP A 316 0.44 -7.19 -18.58
N LEU A 317 -0.16 -6.15 -19.17
CA LEU A 317 -1.59 -6.10 -19.53
C LEU A 317 -1.75 -5.21 -20.77
N GLN A 318 -1.40 -5.72 -21.95
CA GLN A 318 -2.03 -5.28 -23.20
C GLN A 318 -2.25 -6.45 -24.15
N GLY A 319 -3.51 -6.58 -24.59
CA GLY A 319 -4.08 -7.66 -25.40
C GLY A 319 -4.95 -8.56 -24.52
N ILE A 320 -6.23 -8.24 -24.26
CA ILE A 320 -7.31 -8.08 -25.23
C ILE A 320 -8.33 -7.07 -24.69
N SER A 321 -8.70 -6.11 -25.54
CA SER A 321 -9.89 -5.28 -25.35
C SER A 321 -11.14 -6.14 -25.50
N LEU A 322 -11.94 -6.23 -24.44
CA LEU A 322 -13.39 -6.37 -24.54
C LEU A 322 -14.00 -5.32 -23.61
N ASN A 323 -14.34 -4.17 -24.20
CA ASN A 323 -15.39 -3.20 -23.87
C ASN A 323 -15.69 -2.83 -22.40
N GLY A 324 -15.87 -1.53 -22.17
CA GLY A 324 -16.11 -0.88 -20.88
C GLY A 324 -17.22 -1.50 -20.02
N ARG A 325 -17.22 -1.15 -18.72
CA ARG A 325 -18.17 -1.58 -17.67
C ARG A 325 -19.52 -1.92 -18.29
N SER A 326 -19.68 -3.20 -18.62
CA SER A 326 -20.92 -3.69 -19.18
C SER A 326 -21.77 -4.14 -18.01
N SER A 327 -23.08 -3.96 -18.13
CA SER A 327 -24.08 -4.52 -17.21
C SER A 327 -23.91 -6.03 -16.91
N LYS A 328 -23.00 -6.76 -17.59
CA LYS A 328 -22.78 -8.20 -17.47
C LYS A 328 -21.88 -8.65 -16.30
N ASP A 329 -21.10 -7.75 -15.70
CA ASP A 329 -20.17 -8.09 -14.59
C ASP A 329 -20.79 -7.83 -13.20
N LEU A 330 -22.04 -7.37 -13.15
CA LEU A 330 -22.80 -7.16 -11.93
C LEU A 330 -23.84 -8.28 -11.82
N VAL A 331 -23.82 -9.04 -10.72
CA VAL A 331 -24.85 -10.05 -10.45
C VAL A 331 -25.98 -9.41 -9.67
N CYS A 332 -27.11 -9.24 -10.33
CA CYS A 332 -28.34 -8.73 -9.74
C CYS A 332 -29.32 -9.88 -9.50
N VAL A 333 -30.14 -9.79 -8.46
CA VAL A 333 -31.13 -10.86 -8.14
C VAL A 333 -32.25 -10.92 -9.17
N GLU A 334 -32.52 -9.78 -9.82
CA GLU A 334 -33.54 -9.59 -10.84
C GLU A 334 -33.18 -10.32 -12.14
N ASP A 335 -31.90 -10.53 -12.43
CA ASP A 335 -31.43 -11.28 -13.60
C ASP A 335 -31.81 -12.77 -13.55
N TYR A 336 -32.25 -13.24 -12.36
CA TYR A 336 -32.61 -14.63 -12.06
C TYR A 336 -34.04 -14.76 -11.54
N ASP A 337 -34.91 -13.79 -11.85
CA ASP A 337 -36.35 -13.79 -11.48
C ASP A 337 -36.61 -13.87 -9.95
N ILE A 338 -35.68 -13.38 -9.12
CA ILE A 338 -35.81 -13.38 -7.66
C ILE A 338 -36.44 -12.07 -7.19
N PHE A 339 -37.68 -12.12 -6.68
CA PHE A 339 -38.43 -10.96 -6.18
C PHE A 339 -39.07 -11.23 -4.81
N PRO A 340 -39.22 -10.21 -3.93
CA PRO A 340 -38.79 -8.81 -4.08
C PRO A 340 -37.31 -8.59 -3.73
N LYS A 341 -36.69 -7.49 -4.21
CA LYS A 341 -35.31 -7.12 -3.85
C LYS A 341 -35.20 -6.81 -2.35
N PRO A 342 -34.42 -7.57 -1.58
CA PRO A 342 -34.24 -7.28 -0.17
C PRO A 342 -33.27 -6.10 0.03
N SER A 343 -33.52 -5.27 1.05
CA SER A 343 -32.71 -4.08 1.36
C SER A 343 -31.29 -4.46 1.76
N ALA A 344 -30.28 -3.82 1.17
CA ALA A 344 -28.88 -4.04 1.55
C ALA A 344 -28.47 -3.26 2.82
N LYS A 345 -29.30 -2.32 3.30
CA LYS A 345 -28.97 -1.48 4.46
C LYS A 345 -28.75 -2.30 5.73
N GLN A 346 -27.60 -2.10 6.37
CA GLN A 346 -27.24 -2.78 7.62
C GLN A 346 -26.48 -1.81 8.52
N LYS A 347 -26.98 -1.61 9.74
CA LYS A 347 -26.25 -0.88 10.78
C LYS A 347 -25.11 -1.74 11.32
N LEU A 348 -23.97 -1.13 11.60
CA LEU A 348 -22.77 -1.81 12.09
C LEU A 348 -22.64 -1.69 13.62
N SER A 349 -22.03 -2.70 14.25
CA SER A 349 -21.73 -2.69 15.69
C SER A 349 -20.50 -1.82 15.99
N PRO A 350 -20.26 -1.42 17.25
CA PRO A 350 -19.02 -0.74 17.64
C PRO A 350 -17.75 -1.54 17.31
N LEU A 351 -17.82 -2.89 17.37
CA LEU A 351 -16.72 -3.76 16.97
C LEU A 351 -16.46 -3.68 15.46
N ASP A 352 -17.51 -3.72 14.64
CA ASP A 352 -17.42 -3.52 13.19
C ASP A 352 -16.77 -2.17 12.84
N MET A 353 -17.18 -1.10 13.54
CA MET A 353 -16.68 0.26 13.31
C MET A 353 -15.21 0.45 13.70
N ASN A 354 -14.69 -0.34 14.66
CA ASN A 354 -13.28 -0.30 15.04
C ASN A 354 -12.36 -1.04 14.04
N MET A 355 -12.92 -1.90 13.18
CA MET A 355 -12.11 -2.65 12.21
C MET A 355 -11.50 -1.73 11.14
N PRO A 356 -10.32 -2.09 10.59
CA PRO A 356 -9.71 -1.38 9.47
C PRO A 356 -10.62 -1.30 8.25
N ARG A 357 -10.62 -0.14 7.57
CA ARG A 357 -11.41 0.09 6.34
C ARG A 357 -10.62 -0.35 5.11
N MET A 358 -10.54 -1.65 4.92
CA MET A 358 -9.71 -2.27 3.90
C MET A 358 -10.24 -3.65 3.52
N TYR A 359 -9.74 -4.19 2.41
CA TYR A 359 -9.98 -5.55 1.95
C TYR A 359 -8.82 -6.48 2.34
N GLY A 360 -8.60 -6.64 3.66
CA GLY A 360 -7.55 -7.51 4.18
C GLY A 360 -7.78 -9.00 3.90
N SER A 361 -9.05 -9.42 3.83
CA SER A 361 -9.45 -10.81 3.57
C SER A 361 -9.92 -10.97 2.13
N ARG A 362 -8.97 -11.17 1.22
CA ARG A 362 -9.21 -11.56 -0.17
C ARG A 362 -8.73 -13.01 -0.34
N TRP A 363 -9.66 -13.93 -0.52
CA TRP A 363 -9.38 -15.36 -0.56
C TRP A 363 -9.48 -15.89 -1.97
N ILE A 364 -8.55 -16.77 -2.34
CA ILE A 364 -8.48 -17.44 -3.63
C ILE A 364 -8.77 -18.92 -3.38
N LEU A 365 -9.86 -19.41 -3.96
CA LEU A 365 -10.25 -20.83 -3.95
C LEU A 365 -9.86 -21.46 -5.28
N CYS A 366 -9.03 -22.50 -5.24
CA CYS A 366 -8.50 -23.14 -6.45
C CYS A 366 -9.26 -24.43 -6.76
N PHE A 367 -9.88 -24.50 -7.94
CA PHE A 367 -10.65 -25.65 -8.40
C PHE A 367 -10.06 -26.25 -9.69
N PRO A 368 -9.88 -27.58 -9.77
CA PRO A 368 -9.57 -28.23 -11.03
C PRO A 368 -10.79 -28.17 -11.95
N LEU A 369 -10.56 -28.06 -13.26
CA LEU A 369 -11.57 -28.17 -14.29
C LEU A 369 -11.14 -29.20 -15.33
N SER A 370 -12.09 -30.01 -15.80
CA SER A 370 -11.82 -30.92 -16.91
C SER A 370 -11.58 -30.13 -18.21
N ALA A 371 -10.83 -30.71 -19.15
CA ALA A 371 -10.49 -30.04 -20.41
C ALA A 371 -11.73 -29.72 -21.28
N ASP A 372 -12.80 -30.49 -21.09
CA ASP A 372 -14.10 -30.36 -21.74
C ASP A 372 -15.11 -29.53 -20.93
N ALA A 373 -14.71 -28.97 -19.79
CA ALA A 373 -15.60 -28.16 -18.96
C ALA A 373 -16.05 -26.89 -19.72
N ASP A 374 -17.36 -26.71 -19.82
CA ASP A 374 -17.95 -25.48 -20.36
C ASP A 374 -17.78 -24.34 -19.34
N ARG A 375 -16.75 -23.51 -19.57
CA ARG A 375 -16.41 -22.37 -18.72
C ARG A 375 -17.55 -21.35 -18.60
N VAL A 376 -18.34 -21.17 -19.67
CA VAL A 376 -19.47 -20.23 -19.67
C VAL A 376 -20.57 -20.75 -18.76
N ASN A 377 -20.92 -22.02 -18.89
CA ASN A 377 -21.91 -22.67 -18.01
C ASN A 377 -21.45 -22.72 -16.55
N VAL A 378 -20.16 -22.97 -16.29
CA VAL A 378 -19.59 -22.91 -14.93
C VAL A 378 -19.75 -21.52 -14.33
N TYR A 379 -19.40 -20.48 -15.08
CA TYR A 379 -19.51 -19.10 -14.64
C TYR A 379 -20.97 -18.70 -14.38
N GLU A 380 -21.89 -19.10 -15.26
CA GLU A 380 -23.32 -18.78 -15.12
C GLU A 380 -23.92 -19.44 -13.87
N LYS A 381 -23.58 -20.69 -13.57
CA LYS A 381 -24.01 -21.37 -12.33
C LYS A 381 -23.49 -20.69 -11.07
N LEU A 382 -22.26 -20.15 -11.11
CA LEU A 382 -21.72 -19.37 -10.01
C LEU A 382 -22.47 -18.05 -9.84
N LYS A 383 -22.83 -17.37 -10.94
CA LYS A 383 -23.64 -16.15 -10.89
C LYS A 383 -25.04 -16.40 -10.32
N GLU A 384 -25.75 -17.42 -10.79
CA GLU A 384 -27.06 -17.81 -10.26
C GLU A 384 -26.98 -18.16 -8.77
N GLY A 385 -25.97 -18.95 -8.38
CA GLY A 385 -25.69 -19.25 -6.98
C GLY A 385 -25.40 -17.98 -6.15
N LEU A 386 -24.71 -16.98 -6.73
CA LEU A 386 -24.44 -15.70 -6.08
C LEU A 386 -25.71 -14.86 -5.95
N ALA A 387 -26.59 -14.84 -6.94
CA ALA A 387 -27.87 -14.15 -6.88
C ALA A 387 -28.75 -14.65 -5.73
N HIS A 388 -28.88 -15.98 -5.56
CA HIS A 388 -29.55 -16.56 -4.39
C HIS A 388 -28.82 -16.29 -3.06
N THR A 389 -27.50 -16.08 -3.10
CA THR A 389 -26.72 -15.67 -1.93
C THR A 389 -26.98 -14.23 -1.55
N ILE A 390 -27.12 -13.33 -2.52
CA ILE A 390 -27.57 -11.96 -2.29
C ILE A 390 -28.98 -11.96 -1.71
N ALA A 391 -29.89 -12.79 -2.23
CA ALA A 391 -31.25 -12.89 -1.69
C ALA A 391 -31.30 -13.33 -0.22
N SER A 392 -30.39 -14.23 0.20
CA SER A 392 -30.29 -14.73 1.58
C SER A 392 -29.43 -13.85 2.49
N ILE A 393 -28.49 -13.07 1.94
CA ILE A 393 -27.61 -12.16 2.68
C ILE A 393 -27.57 -10.79 1.95
N PRO A 394 -28.64 -9.98 2.02
CA PRO A 394 -28.84 -8.82 1.14
C PRO A 394 -27.72 -7.77 1.18
N TRP A 395 -27.16 -7.54 2.36
CA TRP A 395 -26.17 -6.49 2.58
C TRP A 395 -24.83 -6.76 1.89
N ILE A 396 -24.58 -7.96 1.34
CA ILE A 396 -23.36 -8.22 0.55
C ILE A 396 -23.35 -7.46 -0.78
N ALA A 397 -24.52 -7.06 -1.30
CA ALA A 397 -24.68 -6.24 -2.49
C ALA A 397 -24.68 -4.72 -2.20
N GLY A 398 -24.43 -4.34 -0.93
CA GLY A 398 -24.37 -2.94 -0.51
C GLY A 398 -22.99 -2.32 -0.68
N GLU A 399 -22.90 -1.06 -0.27
CA GLU A 399 -21.65 -0.29 -0.18
C GLU A 399 -21.44 0.25 1.23
N ILE A 400 -20.19 0.56 1.59
CA ILE A 400 -19.89 1.25 2.85
C ILE A 400 -20.15 2.74 2.65
N GLY A 401 -21.12 3.26 3.39
CA GLY A 401 -21.48 4.67 3.39
C GLY A 401 -21.53 5.26 4.80
N LEU A 402 -21.72 6.57 4.90
CA LEU A 402 -21.90 7.26 6.17
C LEU A 402 -23.22 6.85 6.85
N GLU A 403 -23.21 6.79 8.18
CA GLU A 403 -24.41 6.55 8.98
C GLU A 403 -25.37 7.76 8.90
N ASP A 404 -26.67 7.51 8.68
CA ASP A 404 -27.65 8.59 8.51
C ASP A 404 -27.73 9.45 9.77
N GLY A 405 -27.73 10.78 9.60
CA GLY A 405 -27.83 11.72 10.72
C GLY A 405 -26.59 11.78 11.62
N SER A 406 -25.50 11.08 11.27
CA SER A 406 -24.22 11.23 11.94
C SER A 406 -23.44 12.43 11.38
N ASP A 407 -22.70 13.12 12.26
CA ASP A 407 -21.70 14.10 11.84
C ASP A 407 -20.61 13.37 11.02
N PRO A 408 -20.28 13.81 9.79
CA PRO A 408 -19.18 13.24 9.02
C PRO A 408 -17.85 13.17 9.78
N GLU A 409 -17.59 14.10 10.72
CA GLU A 409 -16.39 14.10 11.55
C GLU A 409 -16.36 12.94 12.56
N ASN A 410 -17.53 12.38 12.92
CA ASN A 410 -17.61 11.20 13.79
C ASN A 410 -17.26 9.91 13.04
N ASN A 411 -17.08 9.99 11.71
CA ASN A 411 -16.56 8.91 10.89
C ASN A 411 -17.40 7.61 10.99
N ARG A 412 -18.70 7.72 11.31
CA ARG A 412 -19.58 6.56 11.51
C ARG A 412 -20.07 6.03 10.17
N ILE A 413 -20.01 4.70 10.02
CA ILE A 413 -20.34 4.02 8.77
C ILE A 413 -21.43 2.98 8.95
N LYS A 414 -22.13 2.68 7.87
CA LYS A 414 -23.11 1.59 7.72
C LYS A 414 -23.01 0.98 6.33
N VAL A 415 -23.69 -0.15 6.12
CA VAL A 415 -23.99 -0.59 4.77
C VAL A 415 -25.17 0.24 4.23
N VAL A 416 -24.97 0.85 3.07
CA VAL A 416 -26.00 1.55 2.29
C VAL A 416 -26.37 0.74 1.06
N GLU A 417 -27.45 1.13 0.38
CA GLU A 417 -27.75 0.57 -0.94
C GLU A 417 -26.58 0.84 -1.88
N GLY A 418 -26.12 -0.20 -2.57
CA GLY A 418 -25.03 -0.10 -3.55
C GLY A 418 -25.55 0.07 -4.98
N THR A 419 -24.74 -0.40 -5.93
CA THR A 419 -25.07 -0.40 -7.38
C THR A 419 -26.19 -1.36 -7.77
N GLY A 420 -26.79 -2.09 -6.82
CA GLY A 420 -27.92 -2.99 -7.04
C GLY A 420 -27.55 -4.46 -7.21
N GLY A 421 -26.26 -4.83 -7.10
CA GLY A 421 -25.78 -6.20 -7.18
C GLY A 421 -24.36 -6.37 -6.66
N VAL A 422 -23.78 -7.56 -6.83
CA VAL A 422 -22.38 -7.85 -6.49
C VAL A 422 -21.54 -7.86 -7.75
N GLU A 423 -20.42 -7.14 -7.75
CA GLU A 423 -19.46 -7.21 -8.85
C GLU A 423 -18.81 -8.61 -8.87
N PHE A 424 -19.03 -9.34 -9.95
CA PHE A 424 -18.40 -10.61 -10.22
C PHE A 424 -17.80 -10.56 -11.63
N ARG A 425 -16.47 -10.45 -11.70
CA ARG A 425 -15.73 -10.38 -12.97
C ARG A 425 -15.33 -11.76 -13.46
N CYS A 426 -15.19 -11.92 -14.77
CA CYS A 426 -14.59 -13.11 -15.38
C CYS A 426 -13.31 -12.72 -16.13
N LYS A 427 -12.21 -13.43 -15.89
CA LYS A 427 -10.96 -13.31 -16.65
C LYS A 427 -10.52 -14.65 -17.19
N ASP A 428 -10.08 -14.67 -18.45
CA ASP A 428 -9.30 -15.77 -19.00
C ASP A 428 -7.81 -15.44 -18.85
N LEU A 429 -7.12 -16.22 -18.02
CA LEU A 429 -5.69 -16.10 -17.73
C LEU A 429 -4.89 -17.29 -18.28
N THR A 430 -5.45 -18.08 -19.21
CA THR A 430 -4.78 -19.24 -19.81
C THR A 430 -3.45 -18.91 -20.50
N SER A 431 -3.30 -17.70 -21.04
CA SER A 431 -2.05 -17.23 -21.67
C SER A 431 -1.07 -16.56 -20.70
N ILE A 432 -1.49 -16.28 -19.46
CA ILE A 432 -0.73 -15.50 -18.48
C ILE A 432 -0.22 -16.38 -17.33
N LEU A 433 -1.09 -17.26 -16.81
CA LEU A 433 -0.78 -18.13 -15.69
C LEU A 433 -0.40 -19.54 -16.14
N PRO A 434 0.48 -20.24 -15.40
CA PRO A 434 0.71 -21.67 -15.62
C PRO A 434 -0.58 -22.49 -15.49
N SER A 435 -0.59 -23.68 -16.07
CA SER A 435 -1.71 -24.61 -15.93
C SER A 435 -1.99 -24.95 -14.47
N TYR A 436 -3.24 -25.30 -14.18
CA TYR A 436 -3.69 -25.67 -12.85
C TYR A 436 -2.85 -26.82 -12.26
N THR A 437 -2.53 -27.83 -13.07
CA THR A 437 -1.66 -28.94 -12.67
C THR A 437 -0.27 -28.46 -12.25
N LYS A 438 0.31 -27.48 -12.96
CA LYS A 438 1.60 -26.91 -12.62
C LYS A 438 1.52 -26.08 -11.34
N LEU A 439 0.51 -25.22 -11.22
CA LEU A 439 0.28 -24.44 -10.00
C LEU A 439 0.08 -25.36 -8.79
N LYS A 440 -0.77 -26.39 -8.90
CA LYS A 440 -1.00 -27.37 -7.82
C LYS A 440 0.28 -28.09 -7.43
N LYS A 441 1.07 -28.54 -8.40
CA LYS A 441 2.38 -29.18 -8.16
C LYS A 441 3.35 -28.27 -7.42
N ASP A 442 3.32 -26.98 -7.72
CA ASP A 442 4.17 -25.96 -7.09
C ASP A 442 3.47 -25.30 -5.88
N ASN A 443 2.41 -25.91 -5.34
CA ASN A 443 1.65 -25.42 -4.19
C ASN A 443 1.11 -23.98 -4.34
N PHE A 444 0.60 -23.62 -5.52
CA PHE A 444 -0.01 -22.31 -5.81
C PHE A 444 0.87 -21.14 -5.32
N PRO A 445 2.06 -20.94 -5.92
CA PRO A 445 3.09 -20.05 -5.41
C PRO A 445 2.60 -18.60 -5.30
N PHE A 446 2.87 -17.97 -4.16
CA PHE A 446 2.33 -16.66 -3.81
C PHE A 446 2.72 -15.59 -4.84
N SER A 447 3.99 -15.61 -5.27
CA SER A 447 4.56 -14.68 -6.27
C SER A 447 3.83 -14.64 -7.62
N LYS A 448 3.04 -15.66 -7.97
CA LYS A 448 2.28 -15.71 -9.23
C LYS A 448 0.87 -15.13 -9.11
N LEU A 449 0.34 -14.98 -7.89
CA LEU A 449 -1.06 -14.62 -7.63
C LEU A 449 -1.14 -13.19 -7.07
N THR A 450 -0.71 -12.19 -7.85
CA THR A 450 -0.70 -10.78 -7.40
C THR A 450 -2.12 -10.19 -7.38
N THR A 451 -2.35 -9.23 -6.47
CA THR A 451 -3.63 -8.51 -6.35
C THR A 451 -4.16 -7.97 -7.68
N PRO A 452 -3.39 -7.18 -8.47
CA PRO A 452 -3.90 -6.59 -9.71
C PRO A 452 -4.33 -7.63 -10.76
N LEU A 453 -3.70 -8.81 -10.74
CA LEU A 453 -3.99 -9.88 -11.67
C LEU A 453 -5.28 -10.61 -11.27
N ILE A 454 -5.33 -11.12 -10.03
CA ILE A 454 -6.28 -12.15 -9.61
C ILE A 454 -7.49 -11.62 -8.84
N SER A 455 -7.44 -10.39 -8.35
CA SER A 455 -8.47 -9.81 -7.48
C SER A 455 -9.25 -8.69 -8.18
N PRO A 456 -10.57 -8.58 -7.94
CA PRO A 456 -11.36 -7.43 -8.37
C PRO A 456 -11.15 -6.20 -7.47
N LEU A 457 -10.55 -6.39 -6.28
CA LEU A 457 -10.43 -5.39 -5.21
C LEU A 457 -8.96 -5.13 -4.85
N GLN A 458 -8.62 -3.86 -4.65
CA GLN A 458 -7.35 -3.44 -4.06
C GLN A 458 -7.45 -3.49 -2.53
N VAL A 459 -6.30 -3.49 -1.82
CA VAL A 459 -6.28 -3.43 -0.35
C VAL A 459 -7.04 -2.20 0.15
N LEU A 460 -6.74 -1.06 -0.48
CA LEU A 460 -7.35 0.24 -0.27
C LEU A 460 -7.80 0.78 -1.64
N GLN A 461 -8.99 1.35 -1.69
CA GLN A 461 -9.58 1.90 -2.93
C GLN A 461 -10.61 2.97 -2.58
N ALA A 462 -11.00 3.79 -3.56
CA ALA A 462 -11.99 4.85 -3.33
C ALA A 462 -13.42 4.30 -3.19
N SER A 463 -13.85 3.43 -4.12
CA SER A 463 -15.13 2.74 -4.03
C SER A 463 -15.08 1.65 -2.96
N GLN A 464 -16.15 1.52 -2.17
CA GLN A 464 -16.19 0.65 -0.99
C GLN A 464 -17.35 -0.36 -1.09
N PRO A 465 -17.41 -1.24 -2.12
CA PRO A 465 -18.40 -2.31 -2.15
C PRO A 465 -18.22 -3.25 -0.96
N VAL A 466 -19.31 -3.78 -0.45
CA VAL A 466 -19.22 -4.77 0.64
C VAL A 466 -18.47 -6.01 0.19
N LEU A 467 -18.85 -6.58 -0.96
CA LEU A 467 -18.27 -7.80 -1.50
C LEU A 467 -18.06 -7.67 -3.01
N ALA A 468 -16.96 -8.23 -3.51
CA ALA A 468 -16.74 -8.44 -4.94
C ALA A 468 -15.96 -9.74 -5.18
N ALA A 469 -16.16 -10.33 -6.34
CA ALA A 469 -15.55 -11.59 -6.74
C ALA A 469 -14.97 -11.55 -8.16
N GLN A 470 -14.04 -12.46 -8.45
CA GLN A 470 -13.48 -12.64 -9.79
C GLN A 470 -13.22 -14.13 -10.05
N ALA A 471 -13.81 -14.64 -11.13
CA ALA A 471 -13.53 -15.95 -11.69
C ALA A 471 -12.34 -15.86 -12.64
N ASN A 472 -11.23 -16.51 -12.33
CA ASN A 472 -10.02 -16.52 -13.14
C ASN A 472 -9.82 -17.90 -13.76
N PHE A 473 -10.21 -18.07 -15.02
CA PHE A 473 -10.03 -19.32 -15.75
C PHE A 473 -8.56 -19.47 -16.19
N ILE A 474 -8.00 -20.65 -15.95
CA ILE A 474 -6.66 -21.04 -16.39
C ILE A 474 -6.73 -22.39 -17.10
N GLU A 475 -5.63 -22.85 -17.69
CA GLU A 475 -5.59 -24.16 -18.32
C GLU A 475 -5.85 -25.25 -17.27
N GLY A 476 -6.96 -25.98 -17.41
CA GLY A 476 -7.35 -27.07 -16.51
C GLY A 476 -7.86 -26.62 -15.13
N GLY A 477 -8.26 -25.36 -14.93
CA GLY A 477 -8.78 -24.92 -13.63
C GLY A 477 -9.41 -23.54 -13.56
N LEU A 478 -9.94 -23.22 -12.38
CA LEU A 478 -10.54 -21.95 -12.01
C LEU A 478 -9.98 -21.48 -10.66
N LEU A 479 -9.52 -20.23 -10.59
CA LEU A 479 -9.16 -19.56 -9.35
C LEU A 479 -10.24 -18.53 -9.02
N LEU A 480 -11.09 -18.81 -8.04
CA LEU A 480 -12.16 -17.92 -7.60
C LEU A 480 -11.64 -17.03 -6.47
N THR A 481 -11.48 -15.74 -6.77
CA THR A 481 -11.08 -14.73 -5.77
C THR A 481 -12.30 -14.02 -5.22
N VAL A 482 -12.43 -13.95 -3.90
CA VAL A 482 -13.54 -13.27 -3.22
C VAL A 482 -12.98 -12.36 -2.14
N GLY A 483 -13.44 -11.11 -2.09
CA GLY A 483 -13.06 -10.16 -1.06
C GLY A 483 -14.29 -9.53 -0.40
N VAL A 484 -14.20 -9.28 0.90
CA VAL A 484 -15.21 -8.57 1.69
C VAL A 484 -14.58 -7.43 2.47
N HIS A 485 -15.30 -6.32 2.62
CA HIS A 485 -14.84 -5.18 3.39
C HIS A 485 -14.76 -5.53 4.89
N HIS A 486 -13.62 -5.29 5.54
CA HIS A 486 -13.40 -5.82 6.89
C HIS A 486 -14.32 -5.19 7.95
N SER A 487 -14.78 -3.95 7.76
CA SER A 487 -15.75 -3.31 8.68
C SER A 487 -17.14 -3.94 8.66
N VAL A 488 -17.44 -4.92 7.81
CA VAL A 488 -18.75 -5.59 7.86
C VAL A 488 -18.68 -7.02 8.35
N CYS A 489 -17.54 -7.67 8.21
CA CYS A 489 -17.43 -9.12 8.35
C CYS A 489 -16.01 -9.54 8.75
N ASP A 490 -15.91 -10.48 9.68
CA ASP A 490 -14.64 -11.15 10.00
C ASP A 490 -14.43 -12.38 9.09
N ALA A 491 -13.32 -13.10 9.29
CA ALA A 491 -13.01 -14.30 8.50
C ALA A 491 -14.07 -15.41 8.64
N ILE A 492 -14.69 -15.58 9.81
CA ILE A 492 -15.71 -16.61 10.02
C ILE A 492 -16.99 -16.23 9.27
N GLY A 493 -17.40 -14.96 9.34
CA GLY A 493 -18.53 -14.48 8.55
C GLY A 493 -18.29 -14.65 7.05
N LEU A 494 -17.07 -14.40 6.55
CA LEU A 494 -16.74 -14.60 5.13
C LEU A 494 -16.85 -16.08 4.76
N ASP A 495 -16.34 -16.96 5.61
CA ASP A 495 -16.48 -18.40 5.42
C ASP A 495 -17.96 -18.84 5.39
N THR A 496 -18.82 -18.25 6.22
CA THR A 496 -20.28 -18.48 6.19
C THR A 496 -20.93 -17.92 4.91
N ILE A 497 -20.51 -16.75 4.40
CA ILE A 497 -21.00 -16.25 3.11
C ILE A 497 -20.61 -17.22 1.97
N LEU A 498 -19.37 -17.72 1.99
CA LEU A 498 -18.90 -18.70 1.01
C LEU A 498 -19.58 -20.07 1.17
N GLU A 499 -20.01 -20.44 2.37
CA GLU A 499 -20.89 -21.59 2.60
C GLU A 499 -22.20 -21.45 1.84
N THR A 500 -22.90 -20.34 2.08
CA THR A 500 -24.18 -20.03 1.46
C THR A 500 -24.04 -20.00 -0.06
N TRP A 501 -22.97 -19.39 -0.58
CA TRP A 501 -22.70 -19.37 -2.01
C TRP A 501 -22.41 -20.76 -2.59
N ALA A 502 -21.60 -21.58 -1.93
CA ALA A 502 -21.32 -22.94 -2.36
C ALA A 502 -22.60 -23.81 -2.37
N LEU A 503 -23.45 -23.67 -1.34
CA LEU A 503 -24.73 -24.37 -1.22
C LEU A 503 -25.69 -23.95 -2.34
N ASN A 504 -25.85 -22.65 -2.57
CA ASN A 504 -26.72 -22.13 -3.62
C ASN A 504 -26.22 -22.53 -5.01
N THR A 505 -24.91 -22.45 -5.28
CA THR A 505 -24.32 -22.94 -6.54
C THR A 505 -24.56 -24.44 -6.74
N SER A 506 -24.58 -25.22 -5.66
CA SER A 506 -24.93 -26.64 -5.71
C SER A 506 -26.43 -26.88 -5.95
N ALA A 507 -27.29 -25.99 -5.43
CA ALA A 507 -28.73 -26.04 -5.62
C ALA A 507 -29.12 -25.77 -7.08
N VAL A 508 -28.44 -24.85 -7.78
CA VAL A 508 -28.67 -24.59 -9.23
C VAL A 508 -28.69 -25.87 -10.08
N ALA A 509 -27.77 -26.80 -9.80
CA ALA A 509 -27.63 -28.03 -10.56
C ALA A 509 -28.40 -29.24 -9.97
N SER A 510 -29.23 -29.04 -8.93
CA SER A 510 -29.90 -30.13 -8.22
C SER A 510 -31.33 -29.77 -7.80
N SER A 511 -32.11 -30.75 -7.35
CA SER A 511 -33.45 -30.50 -6.80
C SER A 511 -33.42 -30.00 -5.34
N ARG A 512 -32.31 -29.42 -4.89
CA ARG A 512 -32.16 -28.89 -3.52
C ARG A 512 -32.75 -27.49 -3.44
N SER A 513 -33.23 -27.12 -2.26
CA SER A 513 -33.68 -25.76 -1.98
C SER A 513 -32.50 -24.81 -1.87
N PHE A 514 -32.69 -23.58 -2.35
CA PHE A 514 -31.79 -22.46 -2.09
C PHE A 514 -31.82 -22.05 -0.61
N SER A 515 -30.78 -21.37 -0.17
CA SER A 515 -30.68 -20.82 1.18
C SER A 515 -31.65 -19.65 1.35
N GLU A 516 -32.24 -19.54 2.53
CA GLU A 516 -33.15 -18.45 2.90
C GLU A 516 -32.45 -17.42 3.79
N TYR A 517 -33.07 -16.25 3.95
CA TYR A 517 -32.59 -15.23 4.89
C TYR A 517 -32.66 -15.74 6.33
N ASP A 518 -31.52 -15.79 7.02
CA ASP A 518 -31.46 -16.14 8.44
C ASP A 518 -31.41 -14.87 9.31
N PRO A 519 -32.50 -14.48 9.99
CA PRO A 519 -32.50 -13.29 10.84
C PRO A 519 -31.51 -13.41 12.01
N ILE A 520 -31.22 -14.62 12.50
CA ILE A 520 -30.36 -14.82 13.67
C ILE A 520 -28.89 -14.58 13.31
N SER A 521 -28.44 -15.07 12.16
CA SER A 521 -27.08 -14.84 11.66
C SER A 521 -26.81 -13.38 11.26
N ASN A 522 -27.86 -12.64 10.89
CA ASN A 522 -27.79 -11.24 10.48
C ASN A 522 -28.01 -10.25 11.64
N ASP A 523 -28.46 -10.70 12.81
CA ASP A 523 -28.76 -9.83 13.94
C ASP A 523 -27.49 -9.32 14.64
N ARG A 524 -27.17 -8.04 14.43
CA ARG A 524 -26.03 -7.35 15.08
C ARG A 524 -26.37 -6.73 16.43
N MET A 525 -27.63 -6.79 16.87
CA MET A 525 -28.06 -6.24 18.16
C MET A 525 -27.28 -6.78 19.36
N PRO A 526 -26.90 -8.08 19.43
CA PRO A 526 -26.15 -8.62 20.57
C PRO A 526 -24.80 -7.94 20.82
N LEU A 527 -24.21 -7.30 19.81
CA LEU A 527 -22.94 -6.58 19.90
C LEU A 527 -23.10 -5.06 19.82
N SER A 528 -24.32 -4.53 19.91
CA SER A 528 -24.61 -3.11 19.70
C SER A 528 -24.48 -2.23 20.95
N GLN A 529 -24.60 -2.82 22.14
CA GLN A 529 -24.57 -2.10 23.42
C GLN A 529 -23.57 -2.74 24.38
N GLY A 530 -22.82 -1.91 25.09
CA GLY A 530 -21.79 -2.33 26.02
C GLY A 530 -21.86 -1.59 27.36
N HIS A 531 -20.96 -1.94 28.26
CA HIS A 531 -20.83 -1.33 29.58
C HIS A 531 -19.70 -0.32 29.60
N SER A 532 -19.86 0.77 30.35
CA SER A 532 -18.79 1.76 30.56
C SER A 532 -17.51 1.07 31.01
N ALA A 533 -16.39 1.46 30.41
CA ALA A 533 -15.10 0.84 30.59
C ALA A 533 -14.00 1.90 30.68
N ASN A 534 -12.92 1.60 31.41
CA ASN A 534 -11.74 2.45 31.48
C ASN A 534 -10.67 1.89 30.53
N ILE A 535 -10.11 2.72 29.66
CA ILE A 535 -9.06 2.31 28.72
C ILE A 535 -7.85 1.65 29.41
N ALA A 536 -7.57 1.99 30.68
CA ALA A 536 -6.49 1.38 31.45
C ALA A 536 -6.60 -0.16 31.58
N ASP A 537 -7.81 -0.70 31.48
CA ASP A 537 -8.08 -2.14 31.53
C ASP A 537 -7.93 -2.84 30.16
N PHE A 538 -7.58 -2.09 29.12
CA PHE A 538 -7.49 -2.55 27.73
C PHE A 538 -6.12 -2.25 27.13
N PRO A 539 -5.08 -3.01 27.53
CA PRO A 539 -3.72 -2.80 27.05
C PRO A 539 -3.57 -3.01 25.53
N GLU A 540 -4.54 -3.66 24.87
CA GLU A 540 -4.59 -3.80 23.42
C GLU A 540 -4.97 -2.52 22.69
N TYR A 541 -5.52 -1.52 23.38
CA TYR A 541 -5.97 -0.26 22.79
C TYR A 541 -5.14 0.92 23.27
N MET A 542 -4.91 1.86 22.37
CA MET A 542 -4.35 3.17 22.68
C MET A 542 -5.12 4.27 21.94
N ILE A 543 -5.17 5.45 22.53
CA ILE A 543 -5.65 6.66 21.86
C ILE A 543 -4.40 7.39 21.39
N LEU A 544 -4.21 7.49 20.07
CA LEU A 544 -3.21 8.40 19.53
C LEU A 544 -3.74 9.83 19.71
N PRO A 545 -2.88 10.83 19.98
CA PRO A 545 -3.30 12.21 20.00
C PRO A 545 -3.99 12.54 18.68
N THR A 546 -5.11 13.26 18.74
CA THR A 546 -5.77 13.82 17.55
C THR A 546 -4.70 14.50 16.70
N PRO A 547 -4.56 14.16 15.40
CA PRO A 547 -3.63 14.86 14.53
C PRO A 547 -3.84 16.37 14.71
N PRO A 548 -2.78 17.19 14.85
CA PRO A 548 -2.95 18.62 15.01
C PRO A 548 -3.84 19.16 13.89
N THR A 549 -4.80 20.01 14.24
CA THR A 549 -5.68 20.71 13.29
C THR A 549 -4.88 21.54 12.27
N ASP A 550 -3.63 21.84 12.61
CA ASP A 550 -2.63 22.45 11.75
C ASP A 550 -1.73 21.38 11.11
N ARG A 551 -2.08 20.97 9.88
CA ARG A 551 -1.31 20.03 9.04
C ARG A 551 0.12 20.51 8.68
N THR A 552 0.54 21.69 9.17
CA THR A 552 1.87 22.25 8.95
C THR A 552 2.91 21.89 10.02
N GLN A 553 2.51 21.21 11.11
CA GLN A 553 3.40 20.85 12.21
C GLN A 553 3.46 19.34 12.47
N MET A 554 4.10 18.62 11.54
CA MET A 554 4.89 17.39 11.71
C MET A 554 4.96 16.72 10.34
N GLY A 555 6.00 17.01 9.57
CA GLY A 555 6.37 16.10 8.48
C GLY A 555 6.95 14.84 9.11
N PRO A 556 6.44 13.63 8.82
CA PRO A 556 7.04 12.41 9.32
C PRO A 556 8.51 12.35 8.85
N PRO A 557 9.41 11.72 9.62
CA PRO A 557 10.77 11.55 9.14
C PRO A 557 10.75 10.75 7.84
N ALA A 558 11.27 11.29 6.72
CA ALA A 558 11.44 10.56 5.46
C ALA A 558 12.01 9.15 5.72
N PHE A 559 11.13 8.18 5.54
CA PHE A 559 11.32 6.78 5.84
C PHE A 559 11.20 6.06 4.50
N GLU A 560 12.33 5.62 3.96
CA GLU A 560 12.31 4.80 2.77
C GLU A 560 11.87 3.39 3.17
N MET A 561 10.79 2.93 2.55
CA MET A 561 10.26 1.60 2.79
C MET A 561 11.31 0.56 2.40
N PRO A 562 11.83 -0.25 3.35
CA PRO A 562 12.72 -1.34 3.01
C PRO A 562 11.97 -2.38 2.17
N PRO A 563 12.69 -3.17 1.34
CA PRO A 563 12.06 -4.24 0.60
C PRO A 563 11.39 -5.21 1.57
N MET A 564 10.19 -5.66 1.22
CA MET A 564 9.40 -6.59 2.02
C MET A 564 9.03 -7.81 1.19
N THR A 565 8.83 -8.93 1.85
CA THR A 565 8.39 -10.16 1.20
C THR A 565 7.47 -10.96 2.11
N SER A 566 6.55 -11.67 1.48
CA SER A 566 5.67 -12.64 2.12
C SER A 566 6.00 -14.04 1.61
N LYS A 567 6.02 -15.02 2.51
CA LYS A 567 6.27 -16.44 2.21
C LYS A 567 5.27 -17.33 2.94
N ILE A 568 4.97 -18.50 2.38
CA ILE A 568 4.19 -19.54 3.02
C ILE A 568 5.11 -20.66 3.50
N PHE A 569 4.94 -21.03 4.77
CA PHE A 569 5.63 -22.13 5.41
C PHE A 569 4.66 -23.26 5.74
N TYR A 570 5.05 -24.50 5.46
CA TYR A 570 4.28 -25.68 5.80
C TYR A 570 4.80 -26.36 7.06
N PHE A 571 3.85 -26.85 7.86
CA PHE A 571 4.07 -27.63 9.07
C PHE A 571 3.25 -28.91 9.00
N SER A 572 3.94 -30.04 8.90
CA SER A 572 3.34 -31.37 9.00
C SER A 572 2.77 -31.63 10.41
N LEU A 573 1.93 -32.65 10.56
CA LEU A 573 1.43 -33.06 11.89
C LEU A 573 2.57 -33.37 12.88
N GLU A 574 3.66 -33.97 12.39
CA GLU A 574 4.84 -34.25 13.19
C GLU A 574 5.53 -32.96 13.65
N HIS A 575 5.76 -32.01 12.72
CA HIS A 575 6.33 -30.70 13.05
C HIS A 575 5.45 -29.95 14.04
N LEU A 576 4.12 -29.97 13.87
CA LEU A 576 3.18 -29.32 14.79
C LEU A 576 3.22 -29.94 16.19
N ALA A 577 3.27 -31.27 16.30
CA ALA A 577 3.35 -31.97 17.58
C ALA A 577 4.69 -31.73 18.29
N GLY A 578 5.79 -31.79 17.53
CA GLY A 578 7.14 -31.49 18.01
C GLY A 578 7.26 -30.05 18.48
N LEU A 579 6.73 -29.10 17.70
CA LEU A 579 6.76 -27.67 18.03
C LEU A 579 5.93 -27.37 19.29
N LYS A 580 4.74 -27.96 19.39
CA LYS A 580 3.89 -27.81 20.59
C LYS A 580 4.62 -28.30 21.86
N THR A 581 5.35 -29.40 21.74
CA THR A 581 6.16 -29.96 22.83
C THR A 581 7.33 -29.04 23.17
N ALA A 582 8.10 -28.60 22.17
CA ALA A 582 9.25 -27.71 22.35
C ALA A 582 8.86 -26.36 22.99
N ALA A 583 7.75 -25.77 22.54
CA ALA A 583 7.22 -24.53 23.09
C ALA A 583 6.46 -24.73 24.41
N LYS A 584 6.32 -25.96 24.93
CA LYS A 584 5.47 -26.29 26.10
C LYS A 584 4.08 -25.65 26.00
N ALA A 585 3.55 -25.61 24.79
CA ALA A 585 2.40 -24.80 24.44
C ALA A 585 1.08 -25.53 24.75
N TYR A 586 0.07 -24.80 25.23
CA TYR A 586 -1.25 -25.37 25.52
C TYR A 586 -1.97 -25.78 24.22
N SER A 587 -1.94 -24.93 23.20
CA SER A 587 -2.51 -25.21 21.88
C SER A 587 -1.47 -25.20 20.76
N THR A 588 -1.80 -25.81 19.63
CA THR A 588 -0.96 -25.74 18.41
C THR A 588 -0.85 -24.31 17.88
N ASN A 589 -1.92 -23.51 18.00
CA ASN A 589 -1.91 -22.11 17.58
C ASN A 589 -0.98 -21.26 18.48
N ASP A 590 -0.94 -21.55 19.79
CA ASP A 590 0.01 -20.90 20.72
C ASP A 590 1.43 -21.21 20.29
N ALA A 591 1.70 -22.47 19.93
CA ALA A 591 3.01 -22.93 19.50
C ALA A 591 3.46 -22.24 18.20
N LEU A 592 2.58 -22.15 17.19
CA LEU A 592 2.87 -21.46 15.93
C LEU A 592 3.11 -19.97 16.13
N CYS A 593 2.24 -19.29 16.88
CA CYS A 593 2.41 -17.87 17.16
C CYS A 593 3.71 -17.60 17.95
N ALA A 594 4.03 -18.45 18.94
CA ALA A 594 5.27 -18.37 19.70
C ALA A 594 6.51 -18.60 18.83
N PHE A 595 6.44 -19.58 17.92
CA PHE A 595 7.49 -19.91 16.98
C PHE A 595 7.84 -18.73 16.07
N PHE A 596 6.84 -18.16 15.40
CA PHE A 596 7.06 -16.99 14.56
C PHE A 596 7.48 -15.78 15.37
N TRP A 597 6.90 -15.53 16.55
CA TRP A 597 7.31 -14.42 17.40
C TRP A 597 8.78 -14.53 17.83
N HIS A 598 9.22 -15.71 18.26
CA HIS A 598 10.62 -15.98 18.59
C HIS A 598 11.55 -15.74 17.39
N HIS A 599 11.29 -16.40 16.26
CA HIS A 599 12.19 -16.38 15.11
C HIS A 599 12.20 -15.03 14.37
N ILE A 600 11.05 -14.36 14.24
CA ILE A 600 10.97 -13.00 13.68
C ILE A 600 11.71 -12.02 14.58
N THR A 601 11.53 -12.11 15.91
CA THR A 601 12.24 -11.25 16.85
C THR A 601 13.76 -11.45 16.75
N ALA A 602 14.21 -12.72 16.71
CA ALA A 602 15.62 -13.04 16.51
C ALA A 602 16.16 -12.52 15.17
N ALA A 603 15.41 -12.70 14.09
CA ALA A 603 15.78 -12.25 12.76
C ALA A 603 15.85 -10.72 12.63
N ARG A 604 14.94 -9.98 13.28
CA ARG A 604 14.99 -8.50 13.35
C ARG A 604 16.15 -8.00 14.22
N ASN A 605 16.64 -8.80 15.17
CA ASN A 605 17.66 -8.41 16.16
C ASN A 605 18.86 -9.38 16.17
N PRO A 606 19.64 -9.46 15.07
CA PRO A 606 20.72 -10.44 14.92
C PRO A 606 21.87 -10.21 15.91
N ASN A 607 22.12 -8.96 16.30
CA ASN A 607 23.14 -8.60 17.27
C ASN A 607 22.50 -8.39 18.66
N THR A 608 23.26 -8.65 19.72
CA THR A 608 22.87 -8.26 21.09
C THR A 608 23.70 -7.05 21.46
N ASN A 609 23.12 -5.86 21.36
CA ASN A 609 23.77 -4.62 21.77
C ASN A 609 23.34 -4.25 23.19
N ALA A 610 24.16 -3.46 23.90
CA ALA A 610 23.80 -2.95 25.23
C ALA A 610 22.47 -2.18 25.26
N SER A 611 22.11 -1.55 24.12
CA SER A 611 20.83 -0.86 23.92
C SER A 611 19.61 -1.79 23.76
N ASP A 612 19.81 -3.10 23.54
CA ASP A 612 18.71 -4.05 23.34
C ASP A 612 18.14 -4.61 24.65
N ILE A 613 18.81 -4.33 25.78
CA ILE A 613 18.37 -4.76 27.13
C ILE A 613 17.02 -4.11 27.49
N GLU A 614 16.75 -2.91 26.99
CA GLU A 614 15.50 -2.18 27.25
C GLU A 614 14.42 -2.41 26.18
N LYS A 615 14.77 -3.04 25.04
CA LYS A 615 13.81 -3.25 23.95
C LYS A 615 12.89 -4.42 24.27
N THR A 616 11.60 -4.20 24.01
CA THR A 616 10.55 -5.20 24.23
C THR A 616 9.70 -5.35 22.97
N SER A 617 9.04 -6.50 22.87
CA SER A 617 8.09 -6.82 21.80
C SER A 617 6.82 -7.40 22.42
N ASN A 618 5.68 -7.28 21.73
CA ASN A 618 4.46 -8.03 22.00
C ASN A 618 3.88 -8.62 20.70
N ILE A 619 2.85 -9.45 20.84
CA ILE A 619 2.06 -9.94 19.72
C ILE A 619 0.58 -9.66 19.97
N LEU A 620 -0.07 -9.05 18.98
CA LEU A 620 -1.51 -8.84 18.93
C LEU A 620 -2.14 -9.92 18.04
N PHE A 621 -3.24 -10.52 18.47
CA PHE A 621 -3.91 -11.55 17.67
C PHE A 621 -5.42 -11.53 17.82
N ALA A 622 -6.10 -11.96 16.76
CA ALA A 622 -7.56 -12.04 16.71
C ALA A 622 -8.09 -13.21 17.57
N VAL A 623 -9.11 -12.94 18.37
CA VAL A 623 -9.81 -13.94 19.19
C VAL A 623 -11.29 -13.93 18.84
N ASN A 624 -11.77 -15.06 18.31
CA ASN A 624 -13.20 -15.27 18.05
C ASN A 624 -14.00 -15.23 19.36
N ILE A 625 -14.99 -14.34 19.42
CA ILE A 625 -15.84 -14.14 20.60
C ILE A 625 -17.24 -14.74 20.49
N ARG A 626 -17.60 -15.41 19.38
CA ARG A 626 -18.95 -16.00 19.21
C ARG A 626 -19.34 -16.91 20.38
N GLY A 627 -18.43 -17.76 20.84
CA GLY A 627 -18.63 -18.61 22.03
C GLY A 627 -18.34 -17.94 23.38
N ARG A 628 -17.95 -16.66 23.39
CA ARG A 628 -17.54 -15.90 24.59
C ARG A 628 -18.56 -14.83 24.99
N THR A 629 -19.64 -14.65 24.24
CA THR A 629 -20.78 -13.81 24.63
C THR A 629 -21.73 -14.58 25.54
N SER A 630 -22.59 -13.85 26.26
CA SER A 630 -23.66 -14.45 27.07
C SER A 630 -24.99 -13.76 26.73
N PRO A 631 -25.92 -14.44 26.04
CA PRO A 631 -25.79 -15.79 25.46
C PRO A 631 -24.73 -15.86 24.32
N PRO A 632 -24.22 -17.06 23.97
CA PRO A 632 -23.34 -17.25 22.81
C PRO A 632 -24.01 -16.80 21.51
N LEU A 633 -23.23 -16.17 20.62
CA LEU A 633 -23.67 -15.88 19.26
C LEU A 633 -23.79 -17.18 18.46
N PRO A 634 -24.67 -17.24 17.44
CA PRO A 634 -24.68 -18.37 16.53
C PRO A 634 -23.30 -18.50 15.85
N PRO A 635 -22.80 -19.72 15.63
CA PRO A 635 -21.57 -19.93 14.86
C PRO A 635 -21.59 -19.26 13.47
N THR A 636 -22.78 -19.10 12.91
CA THR A 636 -23.09 -18.49 11.62
C THR A 636 -23.25 -16.96 11.67
N TYR A 637 -23.06 -16.31 12.82
CA TYR A 637 -23.11 -14.84 12.92
C TYR A 637 -22.18 -14.19 11.88
N LEU A 638 -22.73 -13.29 11.06
CA LEU A 638 -22.06 -12.78 9.87
C LEU A 638 -21.23 -11.52 10.09
N GLY A 639 -21.45 -10.78 11.19
CA GLY A 639 -20.69 -9.58 11.51
C GLY A 639 -19.29 -9.86 12.05
N ASN A 640 -18.54 -8.81 12.41
CA ASN A 640 -17.31 -8.99 13.17
C ASN A 640 -17.65 -9.43 14.61
N ALA A 641 -17.24 -10.65 14.97
CA ALA A 641 -17.26 -11.16 16.33
C ALA A 641 -15.85 -11.62 16.72
N SER A 642 -14.93 -10.66 16.69
CA SER A 642 -13.52 -10.83 17.02
C SER A 642 -13.05 -9.71 17.95
N LEU A 643 -12.19 -10.03 18.92
CA LEU A 643 -11.45 -9.07 19.72
C LEU A 643 -9.94 -9.15 19.43
N GLY A 644 -9.24 -8.03 19.54
CA GLY A 644 -7.78 -8.02 19.62
C GLY A 644 -7.33 -8.44 21.02
N ALA A 645 -6.57 -9.52 21.12
CA ALA A 645 -5.86 -9.89 22.34
C ALA A 645 -4.39 -9.55 22.19
N ILE A 646 -3.76 -9.01 23.23
CA ILE A 646 -2.35 -8.62 23.21
C ILE A 646 -1.59 -9.27 24.36
N THR A 647 -0.36 -9.71 24.11
CA THR A 647 0.53 -10.20 25.17
C THR A 647 1.10 -9.05 26.00
N GLN A 648 1.54 -9.36 27.23
CA GLN A 648 2.47 -8.50 27.92
C GLN A 648 3.74 -8.31 27.08
N ARG A 649 4.35 -7.14 27.15
CA ARG A 649 5.62 -6.88 26.47
C ARG A 649 6.72 -7.75 27.09
N LEU A 650 7.43 -8.51 26.26
CA LEU A 650 8.56 -9.33 26.67
C LEU A 650 9.87 -8.71 26.19
N PRO A 651 10.96 -8.79 26.97
CA PRO A 651 12.28 -8.37 26.51
C PRO A 651 12.68 -9.14 25.25
N ILE A 652 13.23 -8.43 24.26
CA ILE A 652 13.72 -9.04 23.01
C ILE A 652 14.80 -10.09 23.31
N THR A 653 15.63 -9.86 24.32
CA THR A 653 16.64 -10.80 24.80
C THR A 653 16.04 -12.10 25.32
N SER A 654 14.93 -12.03 26.05
CA SER A 654 14.20 -13.23 26.51
C SER A 654 13.49 -13.94 25.38
N LEU A 655 12.91 -13.19 24.43
CA LEU A 655 12.23 -13.77 23.28
C LEU A 655 13.18 -14.53 22.37
N LYS A 656 14.39 -14.01 22.12
CA LYS A 656 15.37 -14.65 21.23
C LYS A 656 16.27 -15.69 21.91
N ASP A 657 16.07 -15.92 23.20
CA ASP A 657 16.82 -16.94 23.94
C ASP A 657 16.54 -18.34 23.34
N PRO A 658 17.58 -19.10 22.93
CA PRO A 658 17.41 -20.35 22.18
C PRO A 658 16.79 -21.48 23.03
N GLU A 659 16.92 -21.45 24.35
CA GLU A 659 16.43 -22.52 25.22
C GLU A 659 15.02 -22.27 25.75
N SER A 660 14.74 -21.02 26.13
CA SER A 660 13.52 -20.65 26.86
C SER A 660 12.56 -19.77 26.06
N GLY A 661 13.02 -19.11 25.00
CA GLY A 661 12.26 -18.07 24.28
C GLY A 661 10.91 -18.56 23.75
N LEU A 662 10.87 -19.75 23.15
CA LEU A 662 9.63 -20.37 22.66
C LEU A 662 8.61 -20.61 23.78
N ALA A 663 9.06 -21.16 24.91
CA ALA A 663 8.17 -21.47 26.03
C ALA A 663 7.64 -20.21 26.72
N VAL A 664 8.48 -19.19 26.86
CA VAL A 664 8.09 -17.89 27.40
C VAL A 664 7.06 -17.20 26.48
N ALA A 665 7.30 -17.21 25.17
CA ALA A 665 6.37 -16.66 24.18
C ALA A 665 5.01 -17.38 24.20
N ALA A 666 5.01 -18.73 24.22
CA ALA A 666 3.78 -19.52 24.25
C ALA A 666 2.96 -19.28 25.54
N ALA A 667 3.64 -19.19 26.69
CA ALA A 667 2.98 -18.89 27.97
C ALA A 667 2.34 -17.49 27.95
N ALA A 668 3.02 -16.49 27.39
CA ALA A 668 2.48 -15.13 27.24
C ALA A 668 1.24 -15.10 26.33
N ILE A 669 1.28 -15.79 25.19
CA ILE A 669 0.13 -15.90 24.28
C ILE A 669 -1.06 -16.55 24.98
N ARG A 670 -0.85 -17.66 25.69
CA ARG A 670 -1.91 -18.33 26.45
C ARG A 670 -2.48 -17.44 27.55
N SER A 671 -1.64 -16.68 28.26
CA SER A 671 -2.09 -15.72 29.25
C SER A 671 -2.99 -14.65 28.63
N ALA A 672 -2.61 -14.09 27.49
CA ALA A 672 -3.43 -13.12 26.76
C ALA A 672 -4.78 -13.70 26.30
N VAL A 673 -4.81 -14.93 25.77
CA VAL A 673 -6.07 -15.62 25.40
C VAL A 673 -7.00 -15.77 26.61
N ASN A 674 -6.44 -16.11 27.78
CA ASN A 674 -7.18 -16.28 29.01
C ASN A 674 -7.71 -14.94 29.54
N ASN A 675 -6.97 -13.85 29.39
CA ASN A 675 -7.44 -12.50 29.74
C ASN A 675 -8.66 -12.10 28.89
N SER A 676 -8.69 -12.49 27.62
CA SER A 676 -9.86 -12.32 26.75
C SER A 676 -11.07 -13.19 27.13
N ASN A 677 -10.95 -14.10 28.11
CA ASN A 677 -12.04 -14.89 28.67
C ASN A 677 -12.55 -14.33 30.01
N THR A 678 -12.04 -13.19 30.47
CA THR A 678 -12.49 -12.59 31.73
C THR A 678 -13.97 -12.19 31.65
N PRO A 679 -14.73 -12.29 32.76
CA PRO A 679 -16.14 -11.92 32.78
C PRO A 679 -16.36 -10.50 32.26
N ASN A 680 -17.41 -10.31 31.46
CA ASN A 680 -17.78 -9.03 30.86
C ASN A 680 -16.75 -8.43 29.89
N ARG A 681 -15.69 -9.15 29.48
CA ARG A 681 -14.69 -8.59 28.57
C ARG A 681 -15.31 -8.03 27.28
N VAL A 682 -16.19 -8.81 26.63
CA VAL A 682 -16.88 -8.40 25.40
C VAL A 682 -17.73 -7.14 25.59
N PRO A 683 -18.73 -7.09 26.49
CA PRO A 683 -19.55 -5.89 26.66
C PRO A 683 -18.75 -4.67 27.14
N LEU A 684 -17.69 -4.86 27.93
CA LEU A 684 -16.81 -3.75 28.30
C LEU A 684 -16.01 -3.20 27.11
N THR A 685 -15.49 -4.05 26.21
CA THR A 685 -14.86 -3.58 24.96
C THR A 685 -15.85 -2.79 24.10
N ILE A 686 -17.08 -3.30 23.94
CA ILE A 686 -18.12 -2.60 23.16
C ILE A 686 -18.40 -1.22 23.76
N GLY A 687 -18.50 -1.11 25.08
CA GLY A 687 -18.74 0.16 25.75
C GLY A 687 -17.55 1.11 25.71
N LEU A 688 -16.31 0.58 25.73
CA LEU A 688 -15.10 1.37 25.47
C LEU A 688 -15.16 1.99 24.09
N LEU A 689 -15.39 1.19 23.04
CA LEU A 689 -15.45 1.67 21.66
C LEU A 689 -16.61 2.65 21.44
N SER A 690 -17.72 2.46 22.14
CA SER A 690 -18.88 3.36 22.10
C SER A 690 -18.70 4.66 22.89
N SER A 691 -17.64 4.77 23.70
CA SER A 691 -17.40 5.95 24.54
C SER A 691 -16.90 7.17 23.74
N ARG A 692 -16.56 6.97 22.46
CA ARG A 692 -16.12 8.02 21.54
C ARG A 692 -16.98 7.99 20.26
N PRO A 693 -17.17 9.14 19.58
CA PRO A 693 -17.95 9.18 18.35
C PRO A 693 -17.34 8.33 17.22
N ASP A 694 -16.02 8.43 17.01
CA ASP A 694 -15.26 7.57 16.10
C ASP A 694 -14.62 6.41 16.86
N ALA A 695 -15.10 5.19 16.59
CA ALA A 695 -14.54 3.97 17.19
C ALA A 695 -13.09 3.71 16.73
N GLN A 696 -12.65 4.28 15.60
CA GLN A 696 -11.27 4.18 15.13
C GLN A 696 -10.30 5.11 15.88
N ASP A 697 -10.76 5.97 16.79
CA ASP A 697 -9.89 6.69 17.72
C ASP A 697 -9.10 5.72 18.62
N PHE A 698 -9.69 4.56 18.91
CA PHE A 698 -9.01 3.45 19.58
C PHE A 698 -8.21 2.65 18.55
N LYS A 699 -6.89 2.87 18.52
CA LYS A 699 -5.97 2.07 17.71
C LYS A 699 -5.47 0.88 18.50
N PHE A 700 -5.12 -0.20 17.81
CA PHE A 700 -4.44 -1.30 18.46
C PHE A 700 -3.03 -0.88 18.89
N ALA A 701 -2.66 -1.17 20.14
CA ALA A 701 -1.37 -0.85 20.75
C ALA A 701 -0.25 -1.83 20.32
N CYS A 702 -0.14 -2.03 19.00
CA CYS A 702 0.79 -2.96 18.38
C CYS A 702 1.55 -2.26 17.26
N HIS A 703 2.87 -2.17 17.39
CA HIS A 703 3.76 -1.60 16.37
C HIS A 703 4.37 -2.74 15.53
N GLY A 704 3.53 -3.38 14.71
CA GLY A 704 3.92 -4.54 13.92
C GLY A 704 4.80 -4.21 12.71
N PHE A 705 4.37 -3.21 11.95
CA PHE A 705 5.02 -2.76 10.72
C PHE A 705 6.30 -2.00 11.01
N LEU A 706 7.43 -2.57 10.61
CA LEU A 706 8.81 -2.09 10.80
C LEU A 706 9.13 -1.73 12.26
N GLY A 707 8.34 -2.31 13.16
CA GLY A 707 8.47 -2.19 14.60
C GLY A 707 8.86 -3.53 15.23
N PRO A 708 8.93 -3.56 16.57
CA PRO A 708 9.32 -4.75 17.30
C PRO A 708 8.19 -5.77 17.45
N ASP A 709 6.93 -5.39 17.23
CA ASP A 709 5.76 -6.21 17.56
C ASP A 709 5.33 -7.06 16.35
N LEU A 710 4.37 -7.96 16.57
CA LEU A 710 3.76 -8.78 15.52
C LEU A 710 2.23 -8.76 15.62
N THR A 711 1.57 -8.95 14.49
CA THR A 711 0.14 -9.24 14.41
C THR A 711 -0.10 -10.65 13.90
N SER A 712 -1.08 -11.36 14.44
CA SER A 712 -1.42 -12.72 14.04
C SER A 712 -2.92 -12.92 13.85
N THR A 713 -3.29 -13.67 12.82
CA THR A 713 -4.64 -14.20 12.63
C THR A 713 -4.57 -15.70 12.33
N SER A 714 -5.60 -16.43 12.74
CA SER A 714 -5.67 -17.88 12.52
C SER A 714 -6.98 -18.26 11.86
N TRP A 715 -6.88 -18.86 10.68
CA TRP A 715 -8.00 -19.42 9.92
C TRP A 715 -7.94 -20.95 9.87
N ALA A 716 -7.11 -21.57 10.71
CA ALA A 716 -6.88 -23.01 10.71
C ALA A 716 -8.18 -23.84 10.72
N ASP A 717 -9.20 -23.35 11.45
CA ASP A 717 -10.43 -24.09 11.70
C ASP A 717 -11.63 -23.61 10.85
N ILE A 718 -11.42 -22.76 9.84
CA ILE A 718 -12.50 -22.38 8.91
C ILE A 718 -12.85 -23.51 7.94
N GLY A 719 -14.11 -23.57 7.52
CA GLY A 719 -14.67 -24.68 6.74
C GLY A 719 -14.36 -24.64 5.25
N VAL A 720 -13.74 -23.58 4.74
CA VAL A 720 -13.69 -23.23 3.31
C VAL A 720 -13.23 -24.36 2.39
N ARG A 721 -12.23 -25.16 2.80
CA ARG A 721 -11.69 -26.29 2.00
C ARG A 721 -12.67 -27.47 1.87
N LYS A 722 -13.65 -27.58 2.78
CA LYS A 722 -14.60 -28.70 2.84
C LYS A 722 -15.86 -28.45 2.00
N ARG A 723 -16.07 -27.20 1.56
CA ARG A 723 -17.28 -26.72 0.88
C ARG A 723 -17.37 -27.27 -0.53
N LYS A 724 -18.56 -27.76 -0.92
CA LYS A 724 -18.83 -28.27 -2.27
C LYS A 724 -19.56 -27.19 -3.08
N TRP A 725 -19.02 -26.88 -4.25
CA TRP A 725 -19.44 -25.81 -5.16
C TRP A 725 -20.09 -26.37 -6.44
N GLY A 726 -21.10 -27.23 -6.27
CA GLY A 726 -21.81 -27.86 -7.39
C GLY A 726 -20.84 -28.57 -8.35
N VAL A 727 -20.83 -28.12 -9.61
CA VAL A 727 -20.00 -28.67 -10.69
C VAL A 727 -18.49 -28.53 -10.45
N LEU A 728 -18.06 -27.60 -9.60
CA LEU A 728 -16.65 -27.40 -9.26
C LEU A 728 -16.14 -28.39 -8.20
N GLY A 729 -17.03 -29.10 -7.50
CA GLY A 729 -16.62 -29.95 -6.38
C GLY A 729 -16.05 -29.14 -5.21
N LYS A 730 -14.97 -29.62 -4.59
CA LYS A 730 -14.30 -28.93 -3.47
C LYS A 730 -13.08 -28.17 -3.99
N PRO A 731 -12.71 -27.02 -3.38
CA PRO A 731 -11.44 -26.39 -3.71
C PRO A 731 -10.29 -27.25 -3.21
N GLU A 732 -9.28 -27.46 -4.04
CA GLU A 732 -8.06 -28.21 -3.67
C GLU A 732 -6.98 -27.26 -3.13
N GLY A 733 -7.03 -25.98 -3.52
CA GLY A 733 -6.12 -24.94 -3.06
C GLY A 733 -6.83 -23.79 -2.35
N PHE A 734 -6.12 -23.14 -1.42
CA PHE A 734 -6.54 -21.91 -0.77
C PHE A 734 -5.35 -20.96 -0.69
N ARG A 735 -5.48 -19.74 -1.21
CA ARG A 735 -4.45 -18.70 -1.15
C ARG A 735 -5.06 -17.34 -0.85
N MET A 736 -4.20 -16.36 -0.68
CA MET A 736 -4.54 -14.95 -0.75
C MET A 736 -3.72 -14.31 -1.88
N PRO A 737 -4.14 -13.18 -2.44
CA PRO A 737 -3.29 -12.41 -3.31
C PRO A 737 -1.97 -12.02 -2.62
N TYR A 738 -0.87 -12.04 -3.35
CA TYR A 738 0.42 -11.61 -2.83
C TYR A 738 0.40 -10.12 -2.50
N GLU A 739 0.83 -9.82 -1.28
CA GLU A 739 1.08 -8.47 -0.77
C GLU A 739 2.40 -8.48 -0.01
N ALA A 740 3.23 -7.47 -0.26
CA ALA A 740 4.43 -7.24 0.53
C ALA A 740 4.03 -6.50 1.82
N ALA A 741 4.29 -7.10 2.97
CA ALA A 741 3.98 -6.53 4.28
C ALA A 741 5.10 -6.86 5.28
N ASP A 742 5.01 -6.32 6.49
CA ASP A 742 5.94 -6.61 7.58
C ASP A 742 5.20 -6.81 8.90
N GLY A 743 5.66 -7.76 9.71
CA GLY A 743 5.20 -8.00 11.06
C GLY A 743 3.86 -8.72 11.17
N THR A 744 3.41 -9.41 10.12
CA THR A 744 2.14 -10.15 10.14
C THR A 744 2.32 -11.64 9.87
N ILE A 745 1.53 -12.46 10.56
CA ILE A 745 1.40 -13.89 10.31
C ILE A 745 -0.07 -14.29 10.15
N ALA A 746 -0.35 -15.18 9.22
CA ALA A 746 -1.68 -15.74 9.00
C ALA A 746 -1.61 -17.26 8.87
N VAL A 747 -2.26 -17.98 9.78
CA VAL A 747 -2.42 -19.44 9.69
C VAL A 747 -3.56 -19.73 8.71
N LEU A 748 -3.26 -20.40 7.61
CA LEU A 748 -4.23 -20.72 6.56
C LEU A 748 -5.11 -21.93 6.97
N PRO A 749 -6.23 -22.17 6.25
CA PRO A 749 -7.14 -23.27 6.55
C PRO A 749 -6.45 -24.62 6.46
N ARG A 750 -6.69 -25.46 7.47
CA ARG A 750 -6.04 -26.77 7.63
C ARG A 750 -6.18 -27.64 6.38
N LEU A 751 -5.08 -28.27 6.02
CA LEU A 751 -5.00 -29.22 4.90
C LEU A 751 -5.69 -30.54 5.26
N GLU A 752 -6.00 -31.35 4.26
CA GLU A 752 -6.68 -32.64 4.47
C GLU A 752 -5.82 -33.64 5.26
N ASP A 753 -4.50 -33.55 5.15
CA ASP A 753 -3.54 -34.33 5.94
C ASP A 753 -3.41 -33.85 7.40
N GLY A 754 -4.11 -32.77 7.78
CA GLY A 754 -4.07 -32.17 9.11
C GLY A 754 -2.96 -31.13 9.32
N GLY A 755 -2.04 -31.00 8.35
CA GLY A 755 -0.98 -30.00 8.34
C GLY A 755 -1.50 -28.57 8.20
N LEU A 756 -0.61 -27.61 8.48
CA LEU A 756 -0.92 -26.18 8.44
C LEU A 756 0.07 -25.44 7.56
N GLU A 757 -0.47 -24.54 6.75
CA GLU A 757 0.29 -23.53 6.01
C GLU A 757 0.23 -22.21 6.79
N VAL A 758 1.34 -21.52 6.96
CA VAL A 758 1.42 -20.23 7.65
C VAL A 758 2.10 -19.22 6.74
N MET A 759 1.37 -18.17 6.39
CA MET A 759 1.95 -17.01 5.71
C MET A 759 2.64 -16.12 6.76
N ALA A 760 3.87 -15.71 6.47
CA ALA A 760 4.55 -14.67 7.23
C ALA A 760 5.11 -13.60 6.29
N ALA A 761 4.96 -12.33 6.68
CA ALA A 761 5.41 -11.18 5.91
C ALA A 761 6.41 -10.35 6.73
N LEU A 762 7.56 -10.05 6.13
CA LEU A 762 8.67 -9.35 6.78
C LEU A 762 9.44 -8.45 5.80
N GLU A 763 10.21 -7.51 6.36
CA GLU A 763 11.38 -6.94 5.68
C GLU A 763 12.28 -8.06 5.10
N SER A 764 12.69 -7.92 3.84
CA SER A 764 13.32 -9.00 3.06
C SER A 764 14.58 -9.57 3.71
N ARG A 765 15.45 -8.74 4.30
CA ARG A 765 16.66 -9.24 4.98
C ARG A 765 16.33 -9.96 6.28
N ALA A 766 15.30 -9.53 7.01
CA ALA A 766 14.79 -10.27 8.17
C ALA A 766 14.21 -11.62 7.75
N MET A 767 13.45 -11.69 6.65
CA MET A 767 12.99 -12.97 6.09
C MET A 767 14.16 -13.89 5.73
N GLU A 768 15.17 -13.39 5.03
CA GLU A 768 16.37 -14.17 4.66
C GLU A 768 17.08 -14.74 5.89
N ARG A 769 17.25 -13.93 6.95
CA ARG A 769 17.84 -14.40 8.22
C ARG A 769 16.98 -15.45 8.92
N MET A 770 15.66 -15.28 8.90
CA MET A 770 14.73 -16.24 9.50
C MET A 770 14.79 -17.59 8.79
N VAL A 771 14.69 -17.59 7.46
CA VAL A 771 14.73 -18.81 6.63
C VAL A 771 16.13 -19.44 6.62
N GLY A 772 17.19 -18.65 6.81
CA GLY A 772 18.56 -19.17 6.97
C GLY A 772 18.84 -19.83 8.33
N SER A 773 17.91 -19.74 9.31
CA SER A 773 18.11 -20.31 10.65
C SER A 773 17.82 -21.81 10.67
N GLY A 774 18.80 -22.61 11.10
CA GLY A 774 18.67 -24.06 11.27
C GLY A 774 17.51 -24.47 12.19
N GLU A 775 17.27 -23.72 13.26
CA GLU A 775 16.17 -23.97 14.21
C GLU A 775 14.80 -23.64 13.60
N PHE A 776 14.72 -22.68 12.68
CA PHE A 776 13.48 -22.36 11.98
C PHE A 776 13.13 -23.45 10.96
N VAL A 777 14.07 -23.81 10.08
CA VAL A 777 13.85 -24.81 9.03
C VAL A 777 13.66 -26.23 9.57
N ARG A 778 13.98 -26.46 10.84
CA ARG A 778 13.69 -27.72 11.55
C ARG A 778 12.19 -28.02 11.62
N PHE A 779 11.33 -27.01 11.69
CA PHE A 779 9.87 -27.18 11.80
C PHE A 779 9.11 -26.62 10.59
N ALA A 780 9.66 -25.61 9.93
CA ALA A 780 8.99 -24.86 8.87
C ALA A 780 9.62 -25.16 7.50
N GLU A 781 8.84 -25.80 6.63
CA GLU A 781 9.24 -26.04 5.24
C GLU A 781 8.84 -24.85 4.37
N ASP A 782 9.77 -24.25 3.62
CA ASP A 782 9.46 -23.18 2.66
C ASP A 782 8.65 -23.77 1.49
N TRP A 783 7.38 -23.36 1.38
CA TRP A 783 6.38 -24.07 0.58
C TRP A 783 5.94 -23.30 -0.67
N ALA A 784 5.82 -21.97 -0.58
CA ALA A 784 5.27 -21.11 -1.66
C ALA A 784 5.56 -19.61 -1.52
#